data_AF-A0A3B3IPN5-F1
#
_entry.id   AF-A0A3B3IPN5-F1
#
_cell.length_a   1.000
_cell.length_b   1.000
_cell.length_c   1.000
_cell.angle_alpha   90.00
_cell.angle_beta   90.00
_cell.angle_gamma   90.00
#
_symmetry.space_group_name_H-M   'P 1'
#
loop_
_entity.id
_entity.type
_entity.pdbx_description
1 polymer ?
#
loop_
_entity_poly.entity_id
_entity_poly.type
_entity_poly.pdbx_seq_one_letter_code
_entity_poly.pdbx_strand_id
1 'polypeptide(L)'
;MLHARLQQLGGLDSSAHTINNMYTHSEADVNSWCLLEANVSTEVCLTVLDTLSVFIMGFKTQLTSDLGHNPLMKKVFQVHLCFLQIPQSEVALKQVFTSLRTFIYKFPCTFFDGRADMCACLCYEILKCCNSKLSSIRGDAAHLLYFLMKSNFDYTGRRSFVRTHLQVVIAVSQLIADVIGIGSTRFQQSLSIVNNCANSDKNIKHTAFPSDVKDLTKRIRTVLMATEQMKDHENDPEMLVDLQYSLAKSYTSTPELRKTWLDSMARIHNKNSDLSEAAMCYVHVAALVAEYLWRKGEFRICLRRTLRRFGRSQKKTWGMFRQGCSAFRVITPNIDEEAAMMEDVGMQDVHFNEEVLLELLEECADGLWKAERYELIADVYKLIIPIYEQRRDFEKLTHLYDTLHRAYTKVMEVMHTGKRLLGTFFRVAFFGQGFFEDEDGKEYIYKEPKFTPLSEVSQRLLKLYSDKFGQENVKIIQDSGKVNPKDLDSKFAYIQVTHVTPYLDDKELEDRKTDFEKSHNIRRFVFETPFTVSGKKQGGVEEQCKRRTILTTTHCFPYVKKRIPVMYQHQTDLSPIEVAIDEMSCKVAELRLLCSASEVDMIRLQLKLQGSISVQVQDRPFAVVKSTDTHRMQFVDACGHGLGVNERLIKEDQHEYHDEMKASYRDLTRELSNIMHEQVCFSDFKDVWVRALTLPVH
;
A
#
# COMPACT_ATOMS: atom_id res chain seq x y z
N MET A 1 -34.39 -50.23 -16.19
CA MET A 1 -34.45 -49.68 -17.56
C MET A 1 -34.41 -48.15 -17.64
N LEU A 2 -33.79 -47.46 -16.66
CA LEU A 2 -33.52 -46.00 -16.72
C LEU A 2 -32.01 -45.70 -16.60
N HIS A 3 -31.20 -46.70 -16.28
CA HIS A 3 -29.76 -46.59 -16.08
C HIS A 3 -28.93 -46.77 -17.36
N ALA A 4 -29.57 -47.10 -18.50
CA ALA A 4 -28.91 -47.34 -19.79
C ALA A 4 -29.02 -46.16 -20.79
N ARG A 5 -29.74 -45.09 -20.45
CA ARG A 5 -29.90 -43.90 -21.32
C ARG A 5 -29.11 -42.67 -20.89
N LEU A 6 -28.49 -42.67 -19.70
CA LEU A 6 -27.71 -41.53 -19.19
C LEU A 6 -26.20 -41.64 -19.46
N GLN A 7 -25.73 -42.73 -20.07
CA GLN A 7 -24.30 -43.00 -20.31
C GLN A 7 -23.77 -42.51 -21.67
N GLN A 8 -24.56 -41.75 -22.44
CA GLN A 8 -24.18 -41.21 -23.76
C GLN A 8 -24.00 -39.67 -23.80
N LEU A 9 -23.73 -39.02 -22.67
CA LEU A 9 -23.48 -37.57 -22.62
C LEU A 9 -22.09 -37.17 -22.10
N GLY A 10 -21.15 -38.13 -22.03
CA GLY A 10 -19.77 -37.87 -21.63
C GLY A 10 -18.79 -38.42 -22.65
N GLY A 11 -18.42 -37.62 -23.65
CA GLY A 11 -17.30 -37.94 -24.53
C GLY A 11 -17.28 -37.19 -25.86
N LEU A 12 -16.31 -36.28 -25.96
CA LEU A 12 -15.57 -35.87 -27.17
C LEU A 12 -16.20 -34.86 -28.14
N ASP A 13 -15.60 -33.66 -28.07
CA ASP A 13 -14.99 -32.91 -29.18
C ASP A 13 -15.79 -32.54 -30.43
N SER A 14 -15.76 -31.23 -30.69
CA SER A 14 -16.00 -30.53 -31.96
C SER A 14 -15.81 -31.37 -33.22
N SER A 15 -16.87 -31.64 -33.97
CA SER A 15 -16.87 -31.56 -35.44
C SER A 15 -18.26 -31.77 -36.04
N ALA A 16 -18.46 -31.11 -37.18
CA ALA A 16 -19.68 -31.08 -37.97
C ALA A 16 -20.16 -32.45 -38.46
N HIS A 17 -21.47 -32.50 -38.78
CA HIS A 17 -22.22 -33.58 -39.45
C HIS A 17 -22.58 -34.74 -38.50
N THR A 18 -23.83 -34.95 -38.09
CA THR A 18 -24.92 -35.40 -38.98
C THR A 18 -26.22 -35.53 -38.16
N ILE A 19 -27.22 -34.65 -38.35
CA ILE A 19 -28.64 -35.03 -38.48
C ILE A 19 -29.26 -34.00 -39.42
N ASN A 20 -29.07 -34.23 -40.72
CA ASN A 20 -29.98 -33.68 -41.72
C ASN A 20 -31.01 -34.78 -41.99
N ASN A 21 -32.18 -34.70 -41.34
CA ASN A 21 -33.39 -35.31 -41.89
C ASN A 21 -34.64 -34.62 -41.34
N MET A 22 -35.17 -33.78 -42.22
CA MET A 22 -36.60 -33.54 -42.48
C MET A 22 -37.40 -32.66 -41.53
N TYR A 23 -38.06 -31.72 -42.20
CA TYR A 23 -39.04 -30.73 -41.75
C TYR A 23 -38.47 -29.43 -41.21
N THR A 24 -38.57 -28.43 -42.06
CA THR A 24 -38.87 -27.03 -41.72
C THR A 24 -39.64 -26.92 -40.40
N HIS A 25 -38.93 -26.89 -39.28
CA HIS A 25 -39.52 -26.42 -38.03
C HIS A 25 -39.74 -24.94 -38.21
N SER A 26 -41.01 -24.54 -38.27
CA SER A 26 -41.35 -23.14 -38.22
C SER A 26 -40.75 -22.56 -36.93
N GLU A 27 -40.44 -21.26 -36.91
CA GLU A 27 -40.01 -20.57 -35.69
C GLU A 27 -40.98 -20.84 -34.51
N ALA A 28 -42.24 -21.12 -34.81
CA ALA A 28 -43.27 -21.53 -33.86
C ALA A 28 -43.04 -22.91 -33.21
N ASP A 29 -42.52 -23.89 -33.95
CA ASP A 29 -42.25 -25.22 -33.40
C ASP A 29 -41.07 -25.18 -32.42
N VAL A 30 -39.98 -24.51 -32.80
CA VAL A 30 -38.81 -24.32 -31.91
C VAL A 30 -39.21 -23.56 -30.64
N ASN A 31 -40.05 -22.53 -30.76
CA ASN A 31 -40.58 -21.81 -29.60
C ASN A 31 -41.45 -22.69 -28.69
N SER A 32 -42.23 -23.61 -29.26
CA SER A 32 -43.06 -24.56 -28.51
C SER A 32 -42.21 -25.55 -27.71
N TRP A 33 -41.15 -26.10 -28.30
CA TRP A 33 -40.19 -26.98 -27.62
C TRP A 33 -39.47 -26.27 -26.47
N CYS A 34 -38.97 -25.05 -26.71
CA CYS A 34 -38.33 -24.23 -25.68
C CYS A 34 -39.29 -23.93 -24.51
N LEU A 35 -40.57 -23.66 -24.79
CA LEU A 35 -41.58 -23.41 -23.75
C LEU A 35 -41.87 -24.66 -22.93
N LEU A 36 -41.94 -25.84 -23.57
CA LEU A 36 -42.13 -27.11 -22.88
C LEU A 36 -40.97 -27.42 -21.93
N GLU A 37 -39.73 -27.26 -22.39
CA GLU A 37 -38.55 -27.45 -21.54
C GLU A 37 -38.52 -26.47 -20.36
N ALA A 38 -38.88 -25.21 -20.57
CA ALA A 38 -38.97 -24.21 -19.51
C ALA A 38 -40.04 -24.55 -18.45
N ASN A 39 -41.19 -25.07 -18.89
CA ASN A 39 -42.26 -25.50 -17.99
C ASN A 39 -41.87 -26.74 -17.18
N VAL A 40 -41.28 -27.74 -17.84
CA VAL A 40 -40.80 -28.96 -17.15
C VAL A 40 -39.72 -28.61 -16.12
N SER A 41 -38.77 -27.75 -16.48
CA SER A 41 -37.74 -27.25 -15.56
C SER A 41 -38.36 -26.55 -14.34
N THR A 42 -39.39 -25.72 -14.56
CA THR A 42 -40.12 -25.03 -13.49
C THR A 42 -40.81 -26.04 -12.56
N GLU A 43 -41.53 -27.02 -13.09
CA GLU A 43 -42.22 -28.05 -12.29
C GLU A 43 -41.26 -28.89 -11.44
N VAL A 44 -40.10 -29.26 -12.01
CA VAL A 44 -39.05 -29.96 -11.25
C VAL A 44 -38.56 -29.10 -10.08
N CYS A 45 -38.33 -27.80 -10.31
CA CYS A 45 -37.93 -26.88 -9.24
C CYS A 45 -38.98 -26.78 -8.13
N LEU A 46 -40.27 -26.65 -8.49
CA LEU A 46 -41.36 -26.58 -7.53
C LEU A 46 -41.47 -27.87 -6.71
N THR A 47 -41.34 -29.02 -7.36
CA THR A 47 -41.37 -30.34 -6.68
C THR A 47 -40.25 -30.46 -5.65
N VAL A 48 -39.04 -30.02 -6.00
CA VAL A 48 -37.90 -30.03 -5.09
C VAL A 48 -38.12 -29.06 -3.92
N LEU A 49 -38.61 -27.84 -4.19
CA LEU A 49 -38.91 -26.87 -3.13
C LEU A 49 -40.00 -27.36 -2.17
N ASP A 50 -41.04 -28.03 -2.68
CA ASP A 50 -42.11 -28.57 -1.85
C ASP A 50 -41.60 -29.74 -0.98
N THR A 51 -40.83 -30.65 -1.59
CA THR A 51 -40.16 -31.74 -0.86
C THR A 51 -39.24 -31.19 0.24
N LEU A 52 -38.51 -30.12 -0.07
CA LEU A 52 -37.62 -29.45 0.88
C LEU A 52 -38.39 -28.76 2.01
N SER A 53 -39.55 -28.16 1.70
CA SER A 53 -40.46 -27.57 2.69
C SER A 53 -41.01 -28.62 3.67
N VAL A 54 -41.44 -29.77 3.14
CA VAL A 54 -41.89 -30.93 3.96
C VAL A 54 -40.75 -31.43 4.85
N PHE A 55 -39.54 -31.57 4.30
CA PHE A 55 -38.36 -31.97 5.05
C PHE A 55 -38.05 -30.98 6.19
N ILE A 56 -38.02 -29.68 5.90
CA ILE A 56 -37.77 -28.63 6.90
C ILE A 56 -38.81 -28.67 8.02
N MET A 57 -40.07 -28.93 7.67
CA MET A 57 -41.15 -29.03 8.64
C MET A 57 -41.00 -30.28 9.54
N GLY A 58 -40.66 -31.43 8.96
CA GLY A 58 -40.49 -32.69 9.69
C GLY A 58 -39.25 -32.71 10.60
N PHE A 59 -38.15 -32.08 10.21
CA PHE A 59 -36.87 -32.13 10.92
C PHE A 59 -36.50 -30.82 11.65
N LYS A 60 -37.47 -29.95 11.92
CA LYS A 60 -37.24 -28.62 12.52
C LYS A 60 -36.38 -28.65 13.79
N THR A 61 -36.61 -29.59 14.70
CA THR A 61 -35.86 -29.72 15.96
C THR A 61 -34.39 -30.08 15.73
N GLN A 62 -34.12 -30.99 14.78
CA GLN A 62 -32.76 -31.36 14.40
C GLN A 62 -32.05 -30.22 13.67
N LEU A 63 -32.76 -29.48 12.81
CA LEU A 63 -32.24 -28.32 12.09
C LEU A 63 -31.92 -27.15 13.03
N THR A 64 -32.64 -26.99 14.14
CA THR A 64 -32.40 -25.90 15.12
C THR A 64 -31.29 -26.26 16.12
N SER A 65 -30.77 -27.50 16.09
CA SER A 65 -29.65 -27.90 16.96
C SER A 65 -28.41 -27.04 16.69
N ASP A 66 -27.64 -26.72 17.74
CA ASP A 66 -26.46 -25.86 17.66
C ASP A 66 -26.75 -24.47 17.05
N LEU A 67 -27.89 -23.86 17.42
CA LEU A 67 -28.37 -22.58 16.85
C LEU A 67 -28.58 -22.62 15.31
N GLY A 68 -28.62 -23.82 14.72
CA GLY A 68 -28.67 -24.04 13.28
C GLY A 68 -27.31 -24.15 12.58
N HIS A 69 -26.21 -24.14 13.33
CA HIS A 69 -24.85 -24.31 12.82
C HIS A 69 -24.44 -25.78 12.61
N ASN A 70 -25.42 -26.64 12.35
CA ASN A 70 -25.19 -28.07 12.12
C ASN A 70 -24.96 -28.40 10.63
N PRO A 71 -24.25 -29.51 10.32
CA PRO A 71 -23.98 -29.92 8.94
C PRO A 71 -25.26 -30.16 8.10
N LEU A 72 -26.36 -30.55 8.73
CA LEU A 72 -27.63 -30.83 8.06
C LEU A 72 -28.27 -29.53 7.53
N MET A 73 -28.35 -28.50 8.38
CA MET A 73 -28.84 -27.17 8.04
C MET A 73 -27.97 -26.54 6.96
N LYS A 74 -26.65 -26.70 7.03
CA LYS A 74 -25.74 -26.27 5.96
C LYS A 74 -26.08 -26.93 4.61
N LYS A 75 -26.37 -28.23 4.58
CA LYS A 75 -26.80 -28.92 3.36
C LYS A 75 -28.17 -28.44 2.85
N VAL A 76 -29.16 -28.29 3.73
CA VAL A 76 -30.51 -27.79 3.37
C VAL A 76 -30.43 -26.37 2.80
N PHE A 77 -29.59 -25.52 3.39
CA PHE A 77 -29.35 -24.17 2.91
C PHE A 77 -28.55 -24.15 1.59
N GLN A 78 -27.58 -25.05 1.42
CA GLN A 78 -26.83 -25.19 0.16
C GLN A 78 -27.74 -25.57 -1.01
N VAL A 79 -28.79 -26.37 -0.80
CA VAL A 79 -29.78 -26.66 -1.84
C VAL A 79 -30.56 -25.40 -2.24
N HIS A 80 -30.96 -24.57 -1.27
CA HIS A 80 -31.60 -23.27 -1.56
C HIS A 80 -30.67 -22.33 -2.33
N LEU A 81 -29.38 -22.27 -1.96
CA LEU A 81 -28.37 -21.48 -2.66
C LEU A 81 -28.12 -21.98 -4.08
N CYS A 82 -28.11 -23.30 -4.29
CA CYS A 82 -27.89 -23.91 -5.60
C CYS A 82 -28.92 -23.42 -6.63
N PHE A 83 -30.18 -23.21 -6.22
CA PHE A 83 -31.20 -22.62 -7.09
C PHE A 83 -30.89 -21.19 -7.53
N LEU A 84 -30.15 -20.40 -6.73
CA LEU A 84 -29.73 -19.05 -7.10
C LEU A 84 -28.46 -19.04 -7.95
N GLN A 85 -27.60 -20.06 -7.80
CA GLN A 85 -26.33 -20.19 -8.50
C GLN A 85 -26.47 -20.71 -9.95
N ILE A 86 -27.53 -21.47 -10.22
CA ILE A 86 -27.84 -22.03 -11.53
C ILE A 86 -28.86 -21.12 -12.26
N PRO A 87 -28.79 -20.95 -13.59
CA PRO A 87 -29.83 -20.25 -14.34
C PRO A 87 -31.18 -20.95 -14.19
N GLN A 88 -32.18 -20.25 -13.65
CA GLN A 88 -33.53 -20.76 -13.43
C GLN A 88 -34.57 -19.93 -14.18
N SER A 89 -35.78 -20.48 -14.35
CA SER A 89 -36.91 -19.72 -14.90
C SER A 89 -37.36 -18.60 -13.96
N GLU A 90 -38.00 -17.56 -14.50
CA GLU A 90 -38.52 -16.43 -13.72
C GLU A 90 -39.54 -16.90 -12.66
N VAL A 91 -40.42 -17.82 -13.05
CA VAL A 91 -41.45 -18.38 -12.17
C VAL A 91 -40.82 -19.19 -11.03
N ALA A 92 -39.81 -20.01 -11.35
CA ALA A 92 -39.09 -20.79 -10.33
C ALA A 92 -38.38 -19.87 -9.33
N LEU A 93 -37.66 -18.84 -9.80
CA LEU A 93 -36.94 -17.91 -8.90
C LEU A 93 -37.87 -17.15 -7.95
N LYS A 94 -39.06 -16.75 -8.42
CA LYS A 94 -40.06 -16.12 -7.55
C LYS A 94 -40.49 -17.03 -6.39
N GLN A 95 -40.64 -18.33 -6.66
CA GLN A 95 -40.95 -19.32 -5.63
C GLN A 95 -39.75 -19.62 -4.73
N VAL A 96 -38.53 -19.64 -5.28
CA VAL A 96 -37.29 -19.75 -4.50
C VAL A 96 -37.16 -18.58 -3.52
N PHE A 97 -37.39 -17.33 -3.94
CA PHE A 97 -37.38 -16.17 -3.06
C PHE A 97 -38.44 -16.24 -1.96
N THR A 98 -39.63 -16.76 -2.29
CA THR A 98 -40.72 -16.98 -1.31
C THR A 98 -40.35 -18.06 -0.29
N SER A 99 -39.74 -19.16 -0.74
CA SER A 99 -39.22 -20.22 0.13
C SER A 99 -38.12 -19.69 1.04
N LEU A 100 -37.14 -18.96 0.50
CA LEU A 100 -36.06 -18.32 1.26
C LEU A 100 -36.59 -17.35 2.32
N ARG A 101 -37.58 -16.52 1.98
CA ARG A 101 -38.23 -15.62 2.94
C ARG A 101 -38.86 -16.39 4.11
N THR A 102 -39.54 -17.49 3.80
CA THR A 102 -40.16 -18.37 4.80
C THR A 102 -39.09 -19.05 5.67
N PHE A 103 -37.97 -19.45 5.05
CA PHE A 103 -36.84 -20.08 5.72
C PHE A 103 -36.16 -19.13 6.72
N ILE A 104 -35.85 -17.89 6.31
CA ILE A 104 -35.27 -16.85 7.17
C ILE A 104 -36.19 -16.57 8.37
N TYR A 105 -37.50 -16.47 8.13
CA TYR A 105 -38.48 -16.22 9.19
C TYR A 105 -38.56 -17.38 10.20
N LYS A 106 -38.44 -18.64 9.73
CA LYS A 106 -38.50 -19.83 10.59
C LYS A 106 -37.21 -20.05 11.40
N PHE A 107 -36.05 -19.63 10.88
CA PHE A 107 -34.74 -19.87 11.49
C PHE A 107 -33.88 -18.59 11.61
N PRO A 108 -34.34 -17.54 12.31
CA PRO A 108 -33.61 -16.27 12.40
C PRO A 108 -32.26 -16.42 13.13
N CYS A 109 -32.18 -17.27 14.15
CA CYS A 109 -30.93 -17.52 14.89
C CYS A 109 -29.81 -18.07 14.00
N THR A 110 -30.12 -18.86 12.98
CA THR A 110 -29.11 -19.42 12.07
C THR A 110 -28.40 -18.35 11.24
N PHE A 111 -29.09 -17.26 10.93
CA PHE A 111 -28.54 -16.14 10.16
C PHE A 111 -27.91 -15.07 11.05
N PHE A 112 -28.51 -14.80 12.21
CA PHE A 112 -28.19 -13.63 13.03
C PHE A 112 -27.44 -13.95 14.33
N ASP A 113 -27.21 -15.22 14.66
CA ASP A 113 -26.50 -15.66 15.86
C ASP A 113 -25.38 -16.66 15.49
N GLY A 114 -24.29 -16.71 16.25
CA GLY A 114 -23.11 -17.55 15.96
C GLY A 114 -22.39 -17.17 14.66
N ARG A 115 -22.06 -18.14 13.79
CA ARG A 115 -21.26 -17.93 12.56
C ARG A 115 -22.02 -17.18 11.46
N ALA A 116 -21.37 -16.22 10.79
CA ALA A 116 -21.99 -15.37 9.77
C ALA A 116 -22.05 -16.00 8.37
N ASP A 117 -21.41 -17.15 8.14
CA ASP A 117 -21.24 -17.80 6.82
C ASP A 117 -22.53 -17.89 6.00
N MET A 118 -23.64 -18.32 6.62
CA MET A 118 -24.92 -18.46 5.90
C MET A 118 -25.52 -17.11 5.50
N CYS A 119 -25.39 -16.09 6.35
CA CYS A 119 -25.82 -14.73 6.01
C CYS A 119 -24.93 -14.15 4.91
N ALA A 120 -23.62 -14.38 4.96
CA ALA A 120 -22.67 -13.95 3.95
C ALA A 120 -23.00 -14.52 2.56
N CYS A 121 -23.12 -15.85 2.46
CA CYS A 121 -23.47 -16.52 1.21
C CYS A 121 -24.83 -16.08 0.66
N LEU A 122 -25.83 -15.91 1.53
CA LEU A 122 -27.15 -15.44 1.11
C LEU A 122 -27.11 -14.00 0.58
N CYS A 123 -26.44 -13.08 1.28
CA CYS A 123 -26.27 -11.70 0.85
C CYS A 123 -25.59 -11.64 -0.52
N TYR A 124 -24.52 -12.40 -0.73
CA TYR A 124 -23.79 -12.46 -1.99
C TYR A 124 -24.65 -12.93 -3.17
N GLU A 125 -25.40 -14.02 -3.03
CA GLU A 125 -26.29 -14.50 -4.11
C GLU A 125 -27.50 -13.57 -4.35
N ILE A 126 -28.10 -12.98 -3.30
CA ILE A 126 -29.18 -11.99 -3.46
C ILE A 126 -28.68 -10.77 -4.25
N LEU A 127 -27.47 -10.29 -3.93
CA LEU A 127 -26.88 -9.13 -4.61
C LEU A 127 -26.57 -9.42 -6.09
N LYS A 128 -26.20 -10.66 -6.46
CA LYS A 128 -26.14 -11.08 -7.87
C LYS A 128 -27.50 -10.96 -8.55
N CYS A 129 -28.56 -11.43 -7.90
CA CYS A 129 -29.92 -11.31 -8.43
C CYS A 129 -30.38 -9.84 -8.55
N CYS A 130 -29.92 -8.95 -7.66
CA CYS A 130 -30.15 -7.50 -7.76
C CYS A 130 -29.51 -6.86 -9.01
N ASN A 131 -28.55 -7.52 -9.66
CA ASN A 131 -27.96 -7.10 -10.94
C ASN A 131 -28.51 -7.86 -12.16
N SER A 132 -29.60 -8.63 -12.02
CA SER A 132 -30.21 -9.37 -13.12
C SER A 132 -30.71 -8.46 -14.25
N LYS A 133 -30.73 -8.98 -15.48
CA LYS A 133 -31.29 -8.26 -16.65
C LYS A 133 -32.81 -8.06 -16.52
N LEU A 134 -33.50 -8.96 -15.81
CA LEU A 134 -34.96 -8.96 -15.65
C LEU A 134 -35.37 -8.06 -14.48
N SER A 135 -36.33 -7.15 -14.72
CA SER A 135 -36.82 -6.19 -13.71
C SER A 135 -37.61 -6.86 -12.57
N SER A 136 -38.38 -7.90 -12.88
CA SER A 136 -39.16 -8.68 -11.91
C SER A 136 -38.25 -9.34 -10.86
N ILE A 137 -37.24 -10.09 -11.31
CA ILE A 137 -36.24 -10.74 -10.45
C ILE A 137 -35.50 -9.71 -9.59
N ARG A 138 -35.11 -8.57 -10.17
CA ARG A 138 -34.45 -7.49 -9.42
C ARG A 138 -35.35 -6.94 -8.31
N GLY A 139 -36.63 -6.75 -8.60
CA GLY A 139 -37.63 -6.35 -7.63
C GLY A 139 -37.73 -7.36 -6.49
N ASP A 140 -37.94 -8.65 -6.80
CA ASP A 140 -38.10 -9.69 -5.78
C ASP A 140 -36.82 -9.88 -4.93
N ALA A 141 -35.63 -9.80 -5.54
CA ALA A 141 -34.36 -9.84 -4.84
C ALA A 141 -34.16 -8.63 -3.90
N ALA A 142 -34.50 -7.42 -4.35
CA ALA A 142 -34.44 -6.21 -3.52
C ALA A 142 -35.39 -6.31 -2.31
N HIS A 143 -36.60 -6.85 -2.49
CA HIS A 143 -37.52 -7.09 -1.38
C HIS A 143 -37.01 -8.16 -0.41
N LEU A 144 -36.37 -9.22 -0.90
CA LEU A 144 -35.75 -10.24 -0.04
C LEU A 144 -34.58 -9.66 0.77
N LEU A 145 -33.75 -8.81 0.14
CA LEU A 145 -32.67 -8.10 0.82
C LEU A 145 -33.19 -7.19 1.93
N TYR A 146 -34.22 -6.39 1.64
CA TYR A 146 -34.92 -5.57 2.62
C TYR A 146 -35.47 -6.42 3.78
N PHE A 147 -36.10 -7.55 3.46
CA PHE A 147 -36.64 -8.47 4.45
C PHE A 147 -35.55 -9.05 5.36
N LEU A 148 -34.38 -9.38 4.81
CA LEU A 148 -33.24 -9.88 5.58
C LEU A 148 -32.72 -8.81 6.56
N MET A 149 -32.57 -7.56 6.10
CA MET A 149 -32.18 -6.42 6.95
C MET A 149 -33.19 -6.18 8.07
N LYS A 150 -34.49 -6.19 7.75
CA LYS A 150 -35.57 -6.03 8.73
C LYS A 150 -35.61 -7.18 9.74
N SER A 151 -35.43 -8.42 9.28
CA SER A 151 -35.43 -9.59 10.16
C SER A 151 -34.27 -9.55 11.17
N ASN A 152 -33.10 -9.06 10.73
CA ASN A 152 -31.97 -8.82 11.62
C ASN A 152 -32.31 -7.75 12.67
N PHE A 153 -32.86 -6.61 12.21
CA PHE A 153 -33.26 -5.52 13.09
C PHE A 153 -34.30 -5.95 14.14
N ASP A 154 -35.31 -6.73 13.76
CA ASP A 154 -36.29 -7.26 14.70
C ASP A 154 -35.67 -8.29 15.67
N TYR A 155 -34.71 -9.12 15.20
CA TYR A 155 -34.01 -10.10 16.03
C TYR A 155 -33.13 -9.47 17.12
N THR A 156 -32.47 -8.35 16.82
CA THR A 156 -31.63 -7.61 17.79
C THR A 156 -32.42 -6.70 18.74
N GLY A 157 -33.76 -6.84 18.75
CA GLY A 157 -34.64 -6.00 19.59
C GLY A 157 -34.75 -4.56 19.07
N ARG A 158 -34.71 -4.36 17.74
CA ARG A 158 -34.85 -3.06 17.06
C ARG A 158 -33.78 -2.04 17.41
N ARG A 159 -32.56 -2.53 17.68
CA ARG A 159 -31.41 -1.68 18.00
C ARG A 159 -30.53 -1.44 16.78
N SER A 160 -30.25 -2.46 15.99
CA SER A 160 -29.38 -2.34 14.80
C SER A 160 -29.47 -3.59 13.91
N PHE A 161 -29.00 -3.50 12.66
CA PHE A 161 -28.86 -4.65 11.76
C PHE A 161 -27.41 -4.84 11.28
N VAL A 162 -26.45 -4.53 12.16
CA VAL A 162 -25.01 -4.43 11.84
C VAL A 162 -24.50 -5.67 11.10
N ARG A 163 -24.94 -6.88 11.49
CA ARG A 163 -24.50 -8.11 10.85
C ARG A 163 -24.87 -8.20 9.37
N THR A 164 -26.14 -7.96 9.01
CA THR A 164 -26.55 -7.93 7.59
C THR A 164 -25.94 -6.73 6.88
N HIS A 165 -25.82 -5.58 7.54
CA HIS A 165 -25.12 -4.41 6.99
C HIS A 165 -23.68 -4.76 6.57
N LEU A 166 -22.89 -5.37 7.44
CA LEU A 166 -21.51 -5.76 7.17
C LEU A 166 -21.42 -6.81 6.06
N GLN A 167 -22.25 -7.87 6.13
CA GLN A 167 -22.24 -8.93 5.11
C GLN A 167 -22.64 -8.41 3.73
N VAL A 168 -23.56 -7.45 3.63
CA VAL A 168 -23.90 -6.80 2.36
C VAL A 168 -22.71 -6.01 1.81
N VAL A 169 -21.99 -5.26 2.65
CA VAL A 169 -20.83 -4.49 2.20
C VAL A 169 -19.67 -5.40 1.75
N ILE A 170 -19.39 -6.47 2.50
CA ILE A 170 -18.39 -7.49 2.13
C ILE A 170 -18.78 -8.14 0.80
N ALA A 171 -20.02 -8.59 0.68
CA ALA A 171 -20.51 -9.23 -0.53
C ALA A 171 -20.47 -8.31 -1.76
N VAL A 172 -20.86 -7.03 -1.62
CA VAL A 172 -20.70 -6.04 -2.70
C VAL A 172 -19.22 -5.92 -3.10
N SER A 173 -18.31 -5.86 -2.14
CA SER A 173 -16.87 -5.74 -2.42
C SER A 173 -16.31 -6.97 -3.14
N GLN A 174 -16.75 -8.18 -2.77
CA GLN A 174 -16.37 -9.43 -3.44
C GLN A 174 -16.93 -9.52 -4.86
N LEU A 175 -18.21 -9.18 -5.04
CA LEU A 175 -18.85 -9.28 -6.35
C LEU A 175 -18.23 -8.35 -7.41
N ILE A 176 -17.62 -7.25 -6.96
CA ILE A 176 -16.87 -6.34 -7.83
C ILE A 176 -15.57 -6.99 -8.30
N ALA A 177 -14.86 -7.68 -7.41
CA ALA A 177 -13.63 -8.42 -7.76
C ALA A 177 -13.90 -9.52 -8.81
N ASP A 178 -15.10 -10.10 -8.80
CA ASP A 178 -15.54 -11.14 -9.74
C ASP A 178 -16.00 -10.60 -11.11
N VAL A 179 -15.71 -9.33 -11.46
CA VAL A 179 -15.97 -8.70 -12.77
C VAL A 179 -17.46 -8.67 -13.17
N ILE A 180 -18.37 -8.90 -12.22
CA ILE A 180 -19.80 -8.74 -12.46
C ILE A 180 -20.05 -7.22 -12.51
N GLY A 181 -20.48 -6.69 -13.65
CA GLY A 181 -20.73 -5.24 -13.85
C GLY A 181 -21.86 -4.69 -12.98
N ILE A 182 -21.61 -4.55 -11.67
CA ILE A 182 -22.57 -4.16 -10.63
C ILE A 182 -22.71 -2.64 -10.50
N GLY A 183 -21.84 -1.86 -11.15
CA GLY A 183 -22.04 -0.42 -11.36
C GLY A 183 -23.22 -0.07 -12.27
N SER A 184 -23.92 -1.06 -12.83
CA SER A 184 -25.01 -0.81 -13.79
C SER A 184 -26.19 -0.05 -13.17
N THR A 185 -26.88 0.73 -14.01
CA THR A 185 -28.15 1.39 -13.65
C THR A 185 -29.18 0.41 -13.08
N ARG A 186 -29.08 -0.88 -13.42
CA ARG A 186 -29.98 -1.93 -12.94
C ARG A 186 -29.81 -2.19 -11.45
N PHE A 187 -28.58 -2.24 -10.96
CA PHE A 187 -28.29 -2.44 -9.55
C PHE A 187 -28.67 -1.20 -8.72
N GLN A 188 -28.42 0.01 -9.27
CA GLN A 188 -28.87 1.26 -8.65
C GLN A 188 -30.39 1.33 -8.48
N GLN A 189 -31.16 0.81 -9.44
CA GLN A 189 -32.61 0.66 -9.33
C GLN A 189 -33.01 -0.33 -8.22
N SER A 190 -32.30 -1.46 -8.07
CA SER A 190 -32.56 -2.40 -6.98
C SER A 190 -32.32 -1.75 -5.60
N LEU A 191 -31.26 -0.94 -5.47
CA LEU A 191 -30.99 -0.18 -4.25
C LEU A 191 -32.02 0.92 -3.96
N SER A 192 -32.60 1.55 -4.99
CA SER A 192 -33.68 2.52 -4.79
C SER A 192 -34.97 1.84 -4.31
N ILE A 193 -35.27 0.64 -4.80
CA ILE A 193 -36.39 -0.19 -4.30
C ILE A 193 -36.21 -0.46 -2.80
N VAL A 194 -35.02 -0.90 -2.35
CA VAL A 194 -34.74 -1.14 -0.92
C VAL A 194 -34.98 0.11 -0.07
N ASN A 195 -34.51 1.28 -0.52
CA ASN A 195 -34.73 2.55 0.19
C ASN A 195 -36.22 2.92 0.24
N ASN A 196 -36.95 2.72 -0.85
CA ASN A 196 -38.38 3.00 -0.91
C ASN A 196 -39.15 2.08 0.05
N CYS A 197 -38.78 0.80 0.13
CA CYS A 197 -39.34 -0.15 1.09
C CYS A 197 -39.11 0.32 2.54
N ALA A 198 -37.88 0.71 2.89
CA ALA A 198 -37.53 1.19 4.23
C ALA A 198 -38.28 2.49 4.62
N ASN A 199 -38.47 3.42 3.68
CA ASN A 199 -39.18 4.67 3.93
C ASN A 199 -40.72 4.51 3.99
N SER A 200 -41.25 3.49 3.32
CA SER A 200 -42.69 3.23 3.24
C SER A 200 -43.23 2.37 4.39
N ASP A 201 -42.36 1.65 5.09
CA ASP A 201 -42.76 0.75 6.19
C ASP A 201 -43.14 1.52 7.46
N LYS A 202 -44.45 1.60 7.73
CA LYS A 202 -45.02 2.34 8.87
C LYS A 202 -44.54 1.83 10.23
N ASN A 203 -44.18 0.55 10.35
CA ASN A 203 -43.81 -0.05 11.63
C ASN A 203 -42.39 0.34 12.10
N ILE A 204 -41.56 0.84 11.18
CA ILE A 204 -40.13 1.09 11.39
C ILE A 204 -39.76 2.56 11.12
N LYS A 205 -40.68 3.35 10.56
CA LYS A 205 -40.48 4.75 10.16
C LYS A 205 -39.96 5.68 11.27
N HIS A 206 -40.21 5.35 12.54
CA HIS A 206 -39.80 6.13 13.71
C HIS A 206 -38.52 5.62 14.40
N THR A 207 -37.82 4.63 13.82
CA THR A 207 -36.55 4.11 14.36
C THR A 207 -35.35 4.61 13.52
N ALA A 208 -34.12 4.29 13.94
CA ALA A 208 -32.89 4.60 13.20
C ALA A 208 -32.71 3.74 11.92
N PHE A 209 -33.55 2.74 11.69
CA PHE A 209 -33.38 1.79 10.60
C PHE A 209 -33.45 2.44 9.19
N PRO A 210 -34.38 3.35 8.87
CA PRO A 210 -34.40 3.98 7.54
C PRO A 210 -33.16 4.86 7.27
N SER A 211 -32.60 5.53 8.28
CA SER A 211 -31.34 6.27 8.14
C SER A 211 -30.17 5.34 7.92
N ASP A 212 -30.08 4.24 8.66
CA ASP A 212 -29.02 3.24 8.53
C ASP A 212 -29.04 2.55 7.15
N VAL A 213 -30.23 2.24 6.61
CA VAL A 213 -30.39 1.69 5.25
C VAL A 213 -29.96 2.69 4.18
N LYS A 214 -30.26 3.98 4.38
CA LYS A 214 -29.82 5.06 3.49
C LYS A 214 -28.31 5.21 3.49
N ASP A 215 -27.69 5.15 4.67
CA ASP A 215 -26.24 5.23 4.83
C ASP A 215 -25.53 4.01 4.22
N LEU A 216 -26.07 2.81 4.44
CA LEU A 216 -25.60 1.59 3.78
C LEU A 216 -25.66 1.73 2.25
N THR A 217 -26.78 2.21 1.70
CA THR A 217 -26.92 2.41 0.26
C THR A 217 -25.91 3.44 -0.26
N LYS A 218 -25.69 4.53 0.49
CA LYS A 218 -24.69 5.54 0.13
C LYS A 218 -23.28 4.94 0.09
N ARG A 219 -22.92 4.13 1.09
CA ARG A 219 -21.64 3.39 1.10
C ARG A 219 -21.52 2.47 -0.12
N ILE A 220 -22.54 1.66 -0.41
CA ILE A 220 -22.55 0.78 -1.59
C ILE A 220 -22.35 1.59 -2.89
N ARG A 221 -23.03 2.74 -3.04
CA ARG A 221 -22.84 3.61 -4.21
C ARG A 221 -21.42 4.14 -4.33
N THR A 222 -20.82 4.58 -3.23
CA THR A 222 -19.42 5.03 -3.21
C THR A 222 -18.47 3.92 -3.65
N VAL A 223 -18.69 2.68 -3.21
CA VAL A 223 -17.89 1.53 -3.65
C VAL A 223 -18.03 1.32 -5.15
N LEU A 224 -19.27 1.31 -5.66
CA LEU A 224 -19.52 1.07 -7.07
C LEU A 224 -18.88 2.15 -7.96
N MET A 225 -19.01 3.43 -7.58
CA MET A 225 -18.37 4.54 -8.30
C MET A 225 -16.85 4.41 -8.28
N ALA A 226 -16.26 4.15 -7.10
CA ALA A 226 -14.82 3.98 -7.00
C ALA A 226 -14.34 2.78 -7.83
N THR A 227 -15.13 1.71 -7.93
CA THR A 227 -14.74 0.51 -8.69
C THR A 227 -14.90 0.67 -10.20
N GLU A 228 -15.86 1.48 -10.65
CA GLU A 228 -15.94 1.92 -12.03
C GLU A 228 -14.70 2.75 -12.38
N GLN A 229 -14.33 3.70 -11.52
CA GLN A 229 -13.09 4.46 -11.66
C GLN A 229 -11.85 3.56 -11.64
N MET A 230 -11.80 2.51 -10.82
CA MET A 230 -10.70 1.55 -10.80
C MET A 230 -10.55 0.79 -12.12
N LYS A 231 -11.67 0.46 -12.79
CA LYS A 231 -11.66 -0.19 -14.10
C LYS A 231 -11.14 0.75 -15.19
N ASP A 232 -11.56 2.02 -15.16
CA ASP A 232 -11.10 3.04 -16.10
C ASP A 232 -9.60 3.34 -15.95
N HIS A 233 -9.03 3.03 -14.78
CA HIS A 233 -7.62 3.23 -14.44
C HIS A 233 -6.83 1.93 -14.29
N GLU A 234 -7.27 0.81 -14.87
CA GLU A 234 -6.56 -0.48 -14.76
C GLU A 234 -5.11 -0.43 -15.28
N ASN A 235 -4.85 0.45 -16.25
CA ASN A 235 -3.52 0.67 -16.83
C ASN A 235 -2.63 1.62 -16.00
N ASP A 236 -3.17 2.35 -15.02
CA ASP A 236 -2.44 3.26 -14.13
C ASP A 236 -2.36 2.62 -12.73
N PRO A 237 -1.26 1.88 -12.42
CA PRO A 237 -1.16 1.14 -11.18
C PRO A 237 -1.12 2.07 -9.95
N GLU A 238 -0.57 3.27 -10.08
CA GLU A 238 -0.54 4.24 -8.99
C GLU A 238 -1.95 4.78 -8.66
N MET A 239 -2.76 5.11 -9.66
CA MET A 239 -4.14 5.54 -9.42
C MET A 239 -5.04 4.42 -8.91
N LEU A 240 -4.85 3.19 -9.40
CA LEU A 240 -5.56 2.02 -8.90
C LEU A 240 -5.31 1.83 -7.39
N VAL A 241 -4.07 1.93 -6.94
CA VAL A 241 -3.70 1.81 -5.51
C VAL A 241 -4.28 2.96 -4.69
N ASP A 242 -4.29 4.19 -5.20
CA ASP A 242 -4.91 5.34 -4.52
C ASP A 242 -6.42 5.18 -4.34
N LEU A 243 -7.13 4.68 -5.36
CA LEU A 243 -8.55 4.39 -5.30
C LEU A 243 -8.85 3.28 -4.28
N GLN A 244 -8.07 2.19 -4.30
CA GLN A 244 -8.19 1.12 -3.30
C GLN A 244 -7.93 1.63 -1.88
N TYR A 245 -6.92 2.47 -1.69
CA TYR A 245 -6.63 3.06 -0.39
C TYR A 245 -7.75 4.01 0.07
N SER A 246 -8.33 4.81 -0.83
CA SER A 246 -9.47 5.69 -0.53
C SER A 246 -10.68 4.88 -0.07
N LEU A 247 -10.96 3.77 -0.75
CA LEU A 247 -11.98 2.80 -0.33
C LEU A 247 -11.66 2.19 1.03
N ALA A 248 -10.43 1.69 1.21
CA ALA A 248 -9.98 1.13 2.47
C ALA A 248 -10.12 2.14 3.62
N LYS A 249 -9.84 3.43 3.37
CA LYS A 249 -9.93 4.52 4.36
C LYS A 249 -11.38 4.79 4.75
N SER A 250 -12.32 4.67 3.81
CA SER A 250 -13.76 4.77 4.11
C SER A 250 -14.28 3.66 5.03
N TYR A 251 -13.52 2.56 5.14
CA TYR A 251 -13.81 1.38 5.97
C TYR A 251 -13.00 1.28 7.26
N THR A 252 -12.34 2.36 7.70
CA THR A 252 -11.62 2.41 8.99
C THR A 252 -12.49 2.01 10.19
N SER A 253 -13.81 2.18 10.12
CA SER A 253 -14.76 1.72 11.13
C SER A 253 -15.02 0.21 11.14
N THR A 254 -14.58 -0.53 10.11
CA THR A 254 -14.85 -1.96 9.92
C THR A 254 -13.55 -2.71 9.62
N PRO A 255 -12.94 -3.36 10.62
CA PRO A 255 -11.56 -3.85 10.52
C PRO A 255 -11.42 -5.01 9.51
N GLU A 256 -12.43 -5.85 9.34
CA GLU A 256 -12.41 -6.95 8.35
C GLU A 256 -12.34 -6.45 6.90
N LEU A 257 -13.08 -5.40 6.58
CA LEU A 257 -13.04 -4.75 5.27
C LEU A 257 -11.70 -4.02 5.07
N ARG A 258 -11.24 -3.29 6.08
CA ARG A 258 -9.93 -2.63 6.07
C ARG A 258 -8.81 -3.64 5.79
N LYS A 259 -8.81 -4.80 6.46
CA LYS A 259 -7.90 -5.92 6.20
C LYS A 259 -7.98 -6.40 4.75
N THR A 260 -9.18 -6.69 4.25
CA THR A 260 -9.39 -7.22 2.89
C THR A 260 -8.79 -6.30 1.82
N TRP A 261 -8.96 -4.99 1.98
CA TRP A 261 -8.40 -4.01 1.04
C TRP A 261 -6.88 -3.88 1.18
N LEU A 262 -6.33 -3.86 2.40
CA LEU A 262 -4.88 -3.85 2.60
C LEU A 262 -4.21 -5.12 2.05
N ASP A 263 -4.82 -6.29 2.23
CA ASP A 263 -4.36 -7.55 1.63
C ASP A 263 -4.41 -7.49 0.09
N SER A 264 -5.46 -6.89 -0.48
CA SER A 264 -5.57 -6.67 -1.92
C SER A 264 -4.47 -5.75 -2.45
N MET A 265 -4.17 -4.66 -1.74
CA MET A 265 -3.07 -3.75 -2.08
C MET A 265 -1.72 -4.46 -1.97
N ALA A 266 -1.49 -5.27 -0.93
CA ALA A 266 -0.28 -6.07 -0.79
C ALA A 266 -0.06 -7.03 -1.97
N ARG A 267 -1.14 -7.68 -2.46
CA ARG A 267 -1.07 -8.55 -3.65
C ARG A 267 -0.68 -7.79 -4.92
N ILE A 268 -1.19 -6.57 -5.10
CA ILE A 268 -0.82 -5.71 -6.24
C ILE A 268 0.64 -5.29 -6.14
N HIS A 269 1.09 -4.86 -4.97
CA HIS A 269 2.49 -4.49 -4.73
C HIS A 269 3.44 -5.67 -4.97
N ASN A 270 3.07 -6.88 -4.54
CA ASN A 270 3.83 -8.09 -4.85
C ASN A 270 3.88 -8.37 -6.36
N LYS A 271 2.78 -8.16 -7.09
CA LYS A 271 2.75 -8.30 -8.56
C LYS A 271 3.65 -7.27 -9.25
N ASN A 272 3.70 -6.05 -8.73
CA ASN A 272 4.51 -4.95 -9.26
C ASN A 272 5.96 -4.97 -8.77
N SER A 273 6.33 -5.93 -7.89
CA SER A 273 7.64 -6.00 -7.24
C SER A 273 7.96 -4.81 -6.30
N ASP A 274 6.95 -4.11 -5.82
CA ASP A 274 7.04 -3.03 -4.81
C ASP A 274 7.01 -3.65 -3.39
N LEU A 275 8.06 -4.40 -3.04
CA LEU A 275 8.08 -5.25 -1.85
C LEU A 275 8.04 -4.48 -0.53
N SER A 276 8.59 -3.26 -0.48
CA SER A 276 8.53 -2.42 0.73
C SER A 276 7.10 -1.99 1.05
N GLU A 277 6.32 -1.65 0.03
CA GLU A 277 4.93 -1.23 0.14
C GLU A 277 4.04 -2.41 0.54
N ALA A 278 4.30 -3.61 -0.01
CA ALA A 278 3.65 -4.85 0.41
C ALA A 278 3.92 -5.16 1.90
N ALA A 279 5.17 -5.05 2.35
CA ALA A 279 5.54 -5.25 3.75
C ALA A 279 4.82 -4.28 4.69
N MET A 280 4.68 -3.01 4.29
CA MET A 280 3.92 -2.03 5.07
C MET A 280 2.42 -2.37 5.13
N CYS A 281 1.83 -2.92 4.06
CA CYS A 281 0.44 -3.39 4.09
C CYS A 281 0.25 -4.49 5.15
N TYR A 282 1.16 -5.47 5.21
CA TYR A 282 1.12 -6.52 6.24
C TYR A 282 1.26 -5.94 7.65
N VAL A 283 2.20 -5.01 7.86
CA VAL A 283 2.39 -4.34 9.16
C VAL A 283 1.12 -3.59 9.59
N HIS A 284 0.46 -2.89 8.66
CA HIS A 284 -0.81 -2.22 8.94
C HIS A 284 -1.93 -3.20 9.31
N VAL A 285 -2.03 -4.34 8.60
CA VAL A 285 -3.01 -5.39 8.93
C VAL A 285 -2.73 -6.02 10.30
N ALA A 286 -1.48 -6.34 10.60
CA ALA A 286 -1.08 -6.90 11.90
C ALA A 286 -1.39 -5.93 13.04
N ALA A 287 -1.12 -4.64 12.86
CA ALA A 287 -1.43 -3.62 13.86
C ALA A 287 -2.94 -3.43 14.06
N LEU A 288 -3.73 -3.46 12.98
CA LEU A 288 -5.19 -3.40 13.04
C LEU A 288 -5.76 -4.58 13.84
N VAL A 289 -5.27 -5.80 13.60
CA VAL A 289 -5.68 -7.00 14.34
C VAL A 289 -5.22 -6.94 15.79
N ALA A 290 -4.00 -6.45 16.06
CA ALA A 290 -3.49 -6.25 17.41
C ALA A 290 -4.34 -5.25 18.22
N GLU A 291 -4.73 -4.12 17.60
CA GLU A 291 -5.62 -3.12 18.21
C GLU A 291 -7.02 -3.69 18.49
N TYR A 292 -7.57 -4.46 17.55
CA TYR A 292 -8.84 -5.16 17.72
C TYR A 292 -8.81 -6.12 18.93
N LEU A 293 -7.80 -6.99 19.02
CA LEU A 293 -7.65 -7.95 20.11
C LEU A 293 -7.41 -7.27 21.46
N TRP A 294 -6.70 -6.14 21.45
CA TRP A 294 -6.48 -5.32 22.63
C TRP A 294 -7.80 -4.74 23.18
N ARG A 295 -8.64 -4.16 22.31
CA ARG A 295 -9.93 -3.58 22.70
C ARG A 295 -10.98 -4.62 23.12
N LYS A 296 -11.01 -5.79 22.47
CA LYS A 296 -11.90 -6.90 22.84
C LYS A 296 -11.60 -7.46 24.24
N GLY A 297 -10.43 -7.14 24.80
CA GLY A 297 -10.06 -7.53 26.16
C GLY A 297 -9.69 -9.01 26.31
N GLU A 298 -9.47 -9.75 25.22
CA GLU A 298 -9.01 -11.15 25.27
C GLU A 298 -7.65 -11.26 25.99
N PHE A 299 -6.77 -10.28 25.81
CA PHE A 299 -5.53 -10.15 26.58
C PHE A 299 -5.74 -9.86 28.08
N ARG A 300 -6.90 -9.34 28.50
CA ARG A 300 -7.24 -9.15 29.93
C ARG A 300 -7.67 -10.46 30.60
N ILE A 301 -8.22 -11.42 29.86
CA ILE A 301 -8.70 -12.70 30.41
C ILE A 301 -7.54 -13.68 30.64
N CYS A 302 -6.58 -13.75 29.71
CA CYS A 302 -5.36 -14.55 29.91
C CYS A 302 -4.59 -14.07 31.15
N LEU A 303 -4.58 -12.75 31.40
CA LEU A 303 -3.93 -12.13 32.56
C LEU A 303 -4.52 -12.60 33.91
N ARG A 304 -5.83 -12.86 34.02
CA ARG A 304 -6.45 -13.29 35.29
C ARG A 304 -6.10 -14.73 35.67
N ARG A 305 -5.89 -15.62 34.70
CA ARG A 305 -5.41 -17.00 34.96
C ARG A 305 -3.94 -17.04 35.33
N THR A 306 -3.13 -16.12 34.79
CA THR A 306 -1.66 -16.15 34.93
C THR A 306 -1.13 -15.30 36.10
N LEU A 307 -1.84 -14.25 36.54
CA LEU A 307 -1.43 -13.43 37.71
C LEU A 307 -1.43 -14.20 39.04
N ARG A 308 -2.02 -15.41 39.08
CA ARG A 308 -1.95 -16.30 40.24
C ARG A 308 -0.69 -17.19 40.25
N ARG A 309 0.10 -17.23 39.17
CA ARG A 309 1.15 -18.25 38.98
C ARG A 309 2.58 -17.74 38.75
N PHE A 310 2.79 -16.46 38.44
CA PHE A 310 4.14 -15.92 38.25
C PHE A 310 4.39 -14.59 38.98
N GLY A 311 5.56 -14.51 39.64
CA GLY A 311 5.98 -13.40 40.50
C GLY A 311 6.32 -12.11 39.76
N ARG A 312 6.47 -11.03 40.55
CA ARG A 312 6.52 -9.60 40.18
C ARG A 312 7.55 -9.17 39.10
N SER A 313 8.45 -10.04 38.64
CA SER A 313 9.55 -9.68 37.74
C SER A 313 9.18 -9.66 36.24
N GLN A 314 8.16 -10.42 35.82
CA GLN A 314 7.72 -10.49 34.41
C GLN A 314 6.58 -9.52 34.05
N LYS A 315 6.35 -8.49 34.88
CA LYS A 315 5.36 -7.43 34.59
C LYS A 315 5.74 -6.52 33.42
N LYS A 316 7.03 -6.42 33.08
CA LYS A 316 7.53 -5.54 32.01
C LYS A 316 7.36 -6.14 30.61
N THR A 317 7.56 -7.44 30.44
CA THR A 317 7.60 -8.09 29.11
C THR A 317 6.21 -8.24 28.48
N TRP A 318 5.17 -8.48 29.28
CA TRP A 318 3.76 -8.48 28.83
C TRP A 318 3.19 -7.07 28.55
N GLY A 319 3.98 -6.02 28.77
CA GLY A 319 3.61 -4.64 28.46
C GLY A 319 3.53 -4.35 26.96
N MET A 320 4.13 -5.17 26.10
CA MET A 320 4.19 -4.89 24.65
C MET A 320 2.86 -5.13 23.92
N PHE A 321 2.06 -6.13 24.31
CA PHE A 321 0.68 -6.25 23.79
C PHE A 321 -0.33 -5.32 24.48
N ARG A 322 0.08 -4.57 25.51
CA ARG A 322 -0.76 -3.49 26.07
C ARG A 322 -0.84 -2.26 25.18
N GLN A 323 -0.11 -2.24 24.06
CA GLN A 323 0.15 -1.06 23.25
C GLN A 323 -0.63 -1.04 21.92
N GLY A 324 -1.31 -2.12 21.50
CA GLY A 324 -2.12 -2.14 20.27
C GLY A 324 -1.35 -1.61 19.06
N CYS A 325 -1.88 -0.62 18.34
CA CYS A 325 -1.18 0.06 17.24
C CYS A 325 0.18 0.65 17.64
N SER A 326 0.34 1.14 18.87
CA SER A 326 1.57 1.83 19.29
C SER A 326 2.80 0.91 19.39
N ALA A 327 2.61 -0.41 19.44
CA ALA A 327 3.71 -1.38 19.37
C ALA A 327 4.41 -1.38 18.01
N PHE A 328 3.70 -1.03 16.93
CA PHE A 328 4.22 -1.00 15.56
C PHE A 328 4.74 0.37 15.15
N ARG A 329 4.59 1.39 16.01
CA ARG A 329 4.99 2.77 15.73
C ARG A 329 6.50 2.93 15.50
N VAL A 330 7.30 2.04 16.08
CA VAL A 330 8.76 1.97 15.85
C VAL A 330 9.10 1.50 14.43
N ILE A 331 8.25 0.64 13.85
CA ILE A 331 8.40 0.17 12.47
C ILE A 331 7.93 1.26 11.52
N THR A 332 6.74 1.83 11.75
CA THR A 332 6.25 2.96 10.96
C THR A 332 5.33 3.87 11.77
N PRO A 333 5.52 5.21 11.73
CA PRO A 333 4.63 6.15 12.39
C PRO A 333 3.26 6.25 11.68
N ASN A 334 3.14 5.74 10.46
CA ASN A 334 1.89 5.78 9.70
C ASN A 334 0.79 4.87 10.31
N ILE A 335 1.13 4.05 11.30
CA ILE A 335 0.19 3.16 11.96
C ILE A 335 -0.88 3.88 12.79
N ASP A 336 -0.66 5.16 13.10
CA ASP A 336 -1.62 6.00 13.80
C ASP A 336 -2.96 6.10 13.02
N GLU A 337 -2.97 5.84 11.71
CA GLU A 337 -4.19 5.75 10.90
C GLU A 337 -5.13 4.61 11.30
N GLU A 338 -4.58 3.47 11.76
CA GLU A 338 -5.39 2.29 12.14
C GLU A 338 -5.99 2.43 13.55
N ALA A 339 -5.48 3.37 14.36
CA ALA A 339 -6.00 3.66 15.70
C ALA A 339 -7.40 4.30 15.69
N ALA A 340 -7.84 4.83 14.54
CA ALA A 340 -9.14 5.47 14.33
C ALA A 340 -10.34 4.49 14.33
N MET A 341 -10.12 3.20 14.63
CA MET A 341 -11.18 2.22 14.76
C MET A 341 -12.25 2.69 15.79
N MET A 342 -13.53 2.47 15.54
CA MET A 342 -14.63 2.81 16.46
C MET A 342 -15.10 1.57 17.25
N GLU A 343 -15.43 1.72 18.53
CA GLU A 343 -15.71 0.61 19.46
C GLU A 343 -17.03 -0.14 19.18
N ASP A 344 -18.03 0.48 18.54
CA ASP A 344 -19.41 -0.01 18.63
C ASP A 344 -20.00 -0.71 17.38
N VAL A 345 -19.37 -0.64 16.21
CA VAL A 345 -20.03 -1.07 14.96
C VAL A 345 -19.40 -2.36 14.40
N GLY A 346 -19.69 -3.50 15.03
CA GLY A 346 -19.45 -4.82 14.43
C GLY A 346 -18.35 -5.68 15.05
N MET A 347 -17.81 -5.31 16.22
CA MET A 347 -16.73 -6.06 16.87
C MET A 347 -17.11 -7.51 17.25
N GLN A 348 -18.39 -7.90 17.29
CA GLN A 348 -18.78 -9.24 17.75
C GLN A 348 -18.65 -10.34 16.69
N ASP A 349 -18.58 -10.01 15.40
CA ASP A 349 -18.63 -10.99 14.29
C ASP A 349 -17.26 -11.25 13.63
N VAL A 350 -16.18 -10.62 14.09
CA VAL A 350 -14.84 -10.71 13.45
C VAL A 350 -14.02 -11.85 14.07
N HIS A 351 -13.59 -12.80 13.24
CA HIS A 351 -12.85 -14.01 13.63
C HIS A 351 -11.35 -13.74 13.84
N PHE A 352 -10.99 -12.61 14.45
CA PHE A 352 -9.60 -12.39 14.84
C PHE A 352 -9.33 -13.07 16.17
N ASN A 353 -8.29 -13.89 16.19
CA ASN A 353 -7.79 -14.58 17.37
C ASN A 353 -6.26 -14.44 17.43
N GLU A 354 -5.66 -14.94 18.51
CA GLU A 354 -4.20 -14.87 18.71
C GLU A 354 -3.42 -15.62 17.61
N GLU A 355 -3.94 -16.73 17.07
CA GLU A 355 -3.27 -17.49 15.99
C GLU A 355 -3.19 -16.67 14.69
N VAL A 356 -4.28 -16.01 14.31
CA VAL A 356 -4.32 -15.13 13.13
C VAL A 356 -3.31 -14.00 13.27
N LEU A 357 -3.16 -13.43 14.48
CA LEU A 357 -2.15 -12.39 14.70
C LEU A 357 -0.72 -12.95 14.58
N LEU A 358 -0.46 -14.17 15.07
CA LEU A 358 0.85 -14.81 14.94
C LEU A 358 1.19 -15.07 13.46
N GLU A 359 0.25 -15.62 12.69
CA GLU A 359 0.42 -15.84 11.24
C GLU A 359 0.73 -14.52 10.51
N LEU A 360 0.00 -13.45 10.82
CA LEU A 360 0.22 -12.13 10.22
C LEU A 360 1.60 -11.54 10.60
N LEU A 361 2.07 -11.76 11.82
CA LEU A 361 3.39 -11.29 12.25
C LEU A 361 4.53 -12.08 11.58
N GLU A 362 4.35 -13.38 11.35
CA GLU A 362 5.29 -14.18 10.54
C GLU A 362 5.32 -13.69 9.08
N GLU A 363 4.14 -13.43 8.48
CA GLU A 363 4.06 -12.82 7.14
C GLU A 363 4.73 -11.44 7.07
N CYS A 364 4.62 -10.62 8.13
CA CYS A 364 5.32 -9.33 8.23
C CYS A 364 6.85 -9.51 8.22
N ALA A 365 7.38 -10.48 8.98
CA ALA A 365 8.80 -10.75 9.03
C ALA A 365 9.35 -11.21 7.66
N ASP A 366 8.63 -12.09 6.99
CA ASP A 366 8.96 -12.55 5.63
C ASP A 366 8.85 -11.41 4.59
N GLY A 367 7.83 -10.57 4.71
CA GLY A 367 7.66 -9.38 3.88
C GLY A 367 8.81 -8.39 4.03
N LEU A 368 9.23 -8.11 5.27
CA LEU A 368 10.37 -7.24 5.58
C LEU A 368 11.70 -7.82 5.09
N TRP A 369 11.88 -9.14 5.17
CA TRP A 369 13.02 -9.83 4.60
C TRP A 369 13.09 -9.64 3.08
N LYS A 370 11.97 -9.89 2.37
CA LYS A 370 11.86 -9.70 0.92
C LYS A 370 12.06 -8.24 0.50
N ALA A 371 11.62 -7.29 1.33
CA ALA A 371 11.81 -5.86 1.11
C ALA A 371 13.24 -5.36 1.41
N GLU A 372 14.15 -6.26 1.79
CA GLU A 372 15.52 -5.95 2.21
C GLU A 372 15.56 -4.95 3.39
N ARG A 373 14.59 -5.02 4.31
CA ARG A 373 14.49 -4.19 5.53
C ARG A 373 14.75 -5.01 6.79
N TYR A 374 15.94 -5.60 6.82
CA TYR A 374 16.37 -6.59 7.80
C TYR A 374 16.33 -6.08 9.25
N GLU A 375 16.62 -4.79 9.48
CA GLU A 375 16.69 -4.18 10.81
C GLU A 375 15.34 -4.22 11.54
N LEU A 376 14.23 -4.13 10.80
CA LEU A 376 12.87 -4.05 11.35
C LEU A 376 12.31 -5.42 11.74
N ILE A 377 12.92 -6.51 11.26
CA ILE A 377 12.48 -7.88 11.55
C ILE A 377 12.53 -8.14 13.07
N ALA A 378 13.54 -7.58 13.75
CA ALA A 378 13.66 -7.67 15.20
C ALA A 378 12.47 -7.04 15.94
N ASP A 379 11.95 -5.91 15.46
CA ASP A 379 10.83 -5.24 16.12
C ASP A 379 9.52 -6.00 15.98
N VAL A 380 9.32 -6.68 14.84
CA VAL A 380 8.20 -7.62 14.66
C VAL A 380 8.35 -8.84 15.58
N TYR A 381 9.52 -9.48 15.59
CA TYR A 381 9.73 -10.70 16.37
C TYR A 381 9.72 -10.49 17.88
N LYS A 382 10.06 -9.30 18.38
CA LYS A 382 9.86 -8.95 19.80
C LYS A 382 8.40 -9.10 20.25
N LEU A 383 7.43 -8.98 19.34
CA LEU A 383 6.01 -9.20 19.62
C LEU A 383 5.69 -10.71 19.69
N ILE A 384 6.33 -11.54 18.86
CA ILE A 384 6.04 -12.98 18.77
C ILE A 384 6.72 -13.78 19.91
N ILE A 385 7.97 -13.47 20.25
CA ILE A 385 8.80 -14.25 21.20
C ILE A 385 8.06 -14.57 22.51
N PRO A 386 7.42 -13.61 23.21
CA PRO A 386 6.76 -13.89 24.48
C PRO A 386 5.62 -14.91 24.38
N ILE A 387 4.99 -15.05 23.21
CA ILE A 387 3.91 -16.01 22.97
C ILE A 387 4.48 -17.42 22.79
N TYR A 388 5.53 -17.57 21.99
CA TYR A 388 6.18 -18.88 21.81
C TYR A 388 6.85 -19.39 23.08
N GLU A 389 7.43 -18.51 23.90
CA GLU A 389 7.95 -18.87 25.22
C GLU A 389 6.86 -19.42 26.16
N GLN A 390 5.66 -18.85 26.13
CA GLN A 390 4.53 -19.31 26.95
C GLN A 390 3.98 -20.65 26.49
N ARG A 391 3.87 -20.82 25.17
CA ARG A 391 3.43 -22.08 24.54
C ARG A 391 4.48 -23.18 24.63
N ARG A 392 5.72 -22.82 24.98
CA ARG A 392 6.91 -23.70 24.96
C ARG A 392 7.18 -24.27 23.57
N ASP A 393 6.93 -23.46 22.55
CA ASP A 393 7.18 -23.80 21.16
C ASP A 393 8.65 -23.50 20.81
N PHE A 394 9.53 -24.42 21.19
CA PHE A 394 10.99 -24.25 21.02
C PHE A 394 11.44 -24.34 19.56
N GLU A 395 10.68 -25.04 18.72
CA GLU A 395 10.99 -25.17 17.28
C GLU A 395 10.81 -23.82 16.59
N LYS A 396 9.66 -23.17 16.80
CA LYS A 396 9.42 -21.84 16.27
C LYS A 396 10.35 -20.78 16.83
N LEU A 397 10.71 -20.85 18.12
CA LEU A 397 11.73 -19.96 18.69
C LEU A 397 13.08 -20.14 18.00
N THR A 398 13.50 -21.38 17.73
CA THR A 398 14.77 -21.66 17.04
C THR A 398 14.76 -21.05 15.64
N HIS A 399 13.69 -21.25 14.87
CA HIS A 399 13.54 -20.69 13.53
C HIS A 399 13.57 -19.15 13.52
N LEU A 400 12.89 -18.52 14.48
CA LEU A 400 12.87 -17.07 14.64
C LEU A 400 14.26 -16.51 14.93
N TYR A 401 14.99 -17.11 15.88
CA TYR A 401 16.35 -16.67 16.21
C TYR A 401 17.35 -16.92 15.08
N ASP A 402 17.20 -18.00 14.30
CA ASP A 402 18.00 -18.21 13.08
C ASP A 402 17.72 -17.11 12.04
N THR A 403 16.46 -16.76 11.83
CA THR A 403 16.09 -15.65 10.92
C THR A 403 16.69 -14.32 11.37
N LEU A 404 16.66 -14.01 12.68
CA LEU A 404 17.30 -12.81 13.23
C LEU A 404 18.81 -12.81 13.04
N HIS A 405 19.47 -13.95 13.29
CA HIS A 405 20.91 -14.08 13.07
C HIS A 405 21.27 -13.81 11.61
N ARG A 406 20.53 -14.40 10.66
CA ARG A 406 20.70 -14.16 9.22
C ARG A 406 20.42 -12.71 8.84
N ALA A 407 19.41 -12.08 9.44
CA ALA A 407 19.05 -10.69 9.17
C ALA A 407 20.21 -9.74 9.54
N TYR A 408 20.74 -9.85 10.76
CA TYR A 408 21.88 -9.02 11.17
C TYR A 408 23.18 -9.33 10.41
N THR A 409 23.39 -10.59 10.02
CA THR A 409 24.50 -10.96 9.14
C THR A 409 24.37 -10.24 7.79
N LYS A 410 23.16 -10.20 7.22
CA LYS A 410 22.87 -9.44 5.99
C LYS A 410 23.02 -7.94 6.16
N VAL A 411 22.61 -7.37 7.30
CA VAL A 411 22.84 -5.95 7.62
C VAL A 411 24.33 -5.62 7.56
N MET A 412 25.19 -6.44 8.20
CA MET A 412 26.63 -6.23 8.17
C MET A 412 27.21 -6.33 6.74
N GLU A 413 26.77 -7.31 5.95
CA GLU A 413 27.19 -7.49 4.56
C GLU A 413 26.82 -6.27 3.68
N VAL A 414 25.59 -5.77 3.79
CA VAL A 414 25.14 -4.62 2.99
C VAL A 414 25.73 -3.30 3.45
N MET A 415 26.03 -3.15 4.74
CA MET A 415 26.72 -1.97 5.27
C MET A 415 28.16 -1.87 4.76
N HIS A 416 28.87 -3.01 4.65
CA HIS A 416 30.24 -3.01 4.10
C HIS A 416 30.25 -2.81 2.58
N THR A 417 29.33 -3.45 1.86
CA THR A 417 29.30 -3.37 0.39
C THR A 417 28.69 -2.09 -0.15
N GLY A 418 27.83 -1.41 0.63
CA GLY A 418 27.11 -0.21 0.19
C GLY A 418 26.12 -0.43 -0.97
N LYS A 419 25.84 -1.70 -1.32
CA LYS A 419 25.05 -2.07 -2.52
C LYS A 419 23.54 -2.11 -2.29
N ARG A 420 23.05 -1.82 -1.09
CA ARG A 420 21.62 -1.85 -0.77
C ARG A 420 20.95 -0.57 -1.25
N LEU A 421 20.06 -0.71 -2.22
CA LEU A 421 19.36 0.40 -2.87
C LEU A 421 17.85 0.32 -2.55
N LEU A 422 17.44 1.06 -1.51
CA LEU A 422 16.05 1.06 -1.01
C LEU A 422 15.07 1.90 -1.86
N GLY A 423 15.58 2.58 -2.88
CA GLY A 423 14.80 3.33 -3.86
C GLY A 423 15.28 4.76 -4.08
N THR A 424 14.86 5.34 -5.20
CA THR A 424 15.04 6.76 -5.54
C THR A 424 13.73 7.52 -5.42
N PHE A 425 13.78 8.84 -5.23
CA PHE A 425 12.59 9.65 -5.01
C PHE A 425 12.44 10.74 -6.07
N PHE A 426 11.20 10.97 -6.50
CA PHE A 426 10.85 11.97 -7.51
C PHE A 426 9.64 12.77 -7.07
N ARG A 427 9.72 14.10 -7.17
CA ARG A 427 8.54 14.96 -7.15
C ARG A 427 7.87 14.88 -8.51
N VAL A 428 6.58 14.54 -8.54
CA VAL A 428 5.74 14.54 -9.74
C VAL A 428 4.57 15.48 -9.49
N ALA A 429 4.38 16.46 -10.38
CA ALA A 429 3.26 17.38 -10.34
C ALA A 429 2.49 17.35 -11.67
N PHE A 430 1.17 17.39 -11.59
CA PHE A 430 0.27 17.32 -12.74
C PHE A 430 -0.39 18.68 -12.98
N PHE A 431 -0.46 19.10 -14.25
CA PHE A 431 -1.14 20.33 -14.65
C PHE A 431 -1.95 20.09 -15.94
N GLY A 432 -3.17 20.62 -15.99
CA GLY A 432 -4.10 20.46 -17.11
C GLY A 432 -5.49 20.02 -16.64
N GLN A 433 -6.30 20.98 -16.19
CA GLN A 433 -7.65 20.74 -15.66
C GLN A 433 -8.55 19.90 -16.58
N GLY A 434 -8.44 20.07 -17.92
CA GLY A 434 -9.23 19.32 -18.89
C GLY A 434 -8.87 17.84 -19.04
N PHE A 435 -7.73 17.41 -18.50
CA PHE A 435 -7.25 16.02 -18.58
C PHE A 435 -7.16 15.35 -17.21
N PHE A 436 -6.59 16.06 -16.24
CA PHE A 436 -6.31 15.53 -14.91
C PHE A 436 -7.44 15.77 -13.90
N GLU A 437 -8.43 16.61 -14.22
CA GLU A 437 -9.59 16.92 -13.36
C GLU A 437 -9.17 17.22 -11.91
N ASP A 438 -9.43 16.30 -10.98
CA ASP A 438 -9.09 16.42 -9.56
C ASP A 438 -7.58 16.40 -9.30
N GLU A 439 -6.77 15.84 -10.20
CA GLU A 439 -5.31 15.76 -10.06
C GLU A 439 -4.58 17.02 -10.52
N ASP A 440 -5.27 17.99 -11.11
CA ASP A 440 -4.69 19.27 -11.53
C ASP A 440 -4.11 20.05 -10.34
N GLY A 441 -2.84 20.45 -10.47
CA GLY A 441 -2.10 21.20 -9.47
C GLY A 441 -1.66 20.39 -8.24
N LYS A 442 -1.93 19.08 -8.18
CA LYS A 442 -1.46 18.22 -7.08
C LYS A 442 0.00 17.81 -7.29
N GLU A 443 0.73 17.75 -6.17
CA GLU A 443 2.11 17.32 -6.13
C GLU A 443 2.27 16.07 -5.26
N TYR A 444 3.06 15.12 -5.76
CA TYR A 444 3.33 13.85 -5.10
C TYR A 444 4.83 13.58 -5.05
N ILE A 445 5.27 12.90 -4.00
CA ILE A 445 6.56 12.22 -4.00
C ILE A 445 6.32 10.77 -4.42
N TYR A 446 7.01 10.33 -5.45
CA TYR A 446 7.07 8.97 -5.95
C TYR A 446 8.34 8.32 -5.43
N LYS A 447 8.22 7.11 -4.88
CA LYS A 447 9.36 6.25 -4.55
C LYS A 447 9.52 5.22 -5.66
N GLU A 448 10.66 5.18 -6.33
CA GLU A 448 10.96 4.20 -7.38
C GLU A 448 11.93 3.11 -6.89
N PRO A 449 11.88 1.89 -7.45
CA PRO A 449 12.72 0.79 -7.00
C PRO A 449 14.19 1.00 -7.35
N LYS A 450 15.10 0.59 -6.46
CA LYS A 450 16.56 0.55 -6.71
C LYS A 450 17.11 1.90 -7.16
N PHE A 451 17.69 1.95 -8.37
CA PHE A 451 18.31 3.13 -8.98
C PHE A 451 17.61 3.45 -10.30
N THR A 452 16.34 3.86 -10.21
CA THR A 452 15.61 4.33 -11.39
C THR A 452 16.07 5.76 -11.72
N PRO A 453 16.56 6.04 -12.94
CA PRO A 453 16.95 7.37 -13.36
C PRO A 453 15.72 8.23 -13.73
N LEU A 454 15.91 9.56 -13.70
CA LEU A 454 14.85 10.53 -14.06
C LEU A 454 14.24 10.27 -15.44
N SER A 455 15.06 9.85 -16.41
CA SER A 455 14.63 9.56 -17.78
C SER A 455 13.63 8.41 -17.84
N GLU A 456 13.86 7.34 -17.09
CA GLU A 456 12.99 6.17 -17.06
C GLU A 456 11.61 6.53 -16.47
N VAL A 457 11.58 7.26 -15.36
CA VAL A 457 10.31 7.72 -14.74
C VAL A 457 9.56 8.66 -15.68
N SER A 458 10.27 9.61 -16.28
CA SER A 458 9.67 10.59 -17.19
C SER A 458 9.09 9.91 -18.44
N GLN A 459 9.79 8.93 -19.01
CA GLN A 459 9.30 8.16 -20.16
C GLN A 459 8.14 7.24 -19.78
N ARG A 460 8.18 6.60 -18.60
CA ARG A 460 7.09 5.75 -18.09
C ARG A 460 5.80 6.54 -17.92
N LEU A 461 5.87 7.71 -17.27
CA LEU A 461 4.72 8.60 -17.11
C LEU A 461 4.26 9.19 -18.44
N LEU A 462 5.19 9.63 -19.29
CA LEU A 462 4.85 10.14 -20.62
C LEU A 462 4.09 9.08 -21.43
N LYS A 463 4.58 7.84 -21.47
CA LYS A 463 3.93 6.73 -22.17
C LYS A 463 2.55 6.44 -21.60
N LEU A 464 2.45 6.30 -20.27
CA LEU A 464 1.18 6.02 -19.59
C LEU A 464 0.09 7.04 -19.92
N TYR A 465 0.41 8.33 -19.83
CA TYR A 465 -0.57 9.38 -20.10
C TYR A 465 -0.74 9.66 -21.60
N SER A 466 0.26 9.37 -22.43
CA SER A 466 0.09 9.41 -23.91
C SER A 466 -0.87 8.33 -24.39
N ASP A 467 -0.81 7.13 -23.81
CA ASP A 467 -1.73 6.05 -24.11
C ASP A 467 -3.18 6.40 -23.67
N LYS A 468 -3.33 7.23 -22.63
CA LYS A 468 -4.63 7.68 -22.11
C LYS A 468 -5.23 8.88 -22.85
N PHE A 469 -4.41 9.89 -23.16
CA PHE A 469 -4.88 11.20 -23.65
C PHE A 469 -4.49 11.49 -25.11
N GLY A 470 -3.66 10.65 -25.73
CA GLY A 470 -3.07 10.88 -27.04
C GLY A 470 -1.67 11.48 -26.94
N GLN A 471 -0.74 10.99 -27.77
CA GLN A 471 0.67 11.36 -27.73
C GLN A 471 0.91 12.85 -28.02
N GLU A 472 0.09 13.48 -28.87
CA GLU A 472 0.18 14.93 -29.13
C GLU A 472 -0.22 15.80 -27.94
N ASN A 473 -1.00 15.27 -26.98
CA ASN A 473 -1.63 16.07 -25.93
C ASN A 473 -0.81 16.12 -24.64
N VAL A 474 0.27 15.33 -24.50
CA VAL A 474 1.04 15.22 -23.25
C VAL A 474 2.44 15.80 -23.39
N LYS A 475 2.87 16.60 -22.41
CA LYS A 475 4.19 17.24 -22.37
C LYS A 475 4.86 17.08 -21.01
N ILE A 476 6.14 16.75 -21.00
CA ILE A 476 6.96 16.73 -19.78
C ILE A 476 7.58 18.11 -19.57
N ILE A 477 7.38 18.68 -18.38
CA ILE A 477 8.11 19.88 -17.93
C ILE A 477 9.43 19.43 -17.35
N GLN A 478 10.52 19.73 -18.06
CA GLN A 478 11.89 19.44 -17.62
C GLN A 478 12.40 20.46 -16.57
N ASP A 479 11.75 21.62 -16.48
CA ASP A 479 12.09 22.63 -15.50
C ASP A 479 11.71 22.15 -14.09
N SER A 480 12.60 22.33 -13.10
CA SER A 480 12.31 22.05 -11.69
C SER A 480 11.71 23.26 -10.95
N GLY A 481 11.70 24.44 -11.57
CA GLY A 481 11.14 25.66 -11.02
C GLY A 481 9.63 25.57 -10.74
N LYS A 482 9.13 26.52 -9.93
CA LYS A 482 7.69 26.64 -9.67
C LYS A 482 6.98 27.06 -10.96
N VAL A 483 6.03 26.23 -11.40
CA VAL A 483 5.26 26.47 -12.62
C VAL A 483 4.03 27.31 -12.30
N ASN A 484 3.80 28.38 -13.07
CA ASN A 484 2.57 29.15 -12.98
C ASN A 484 1.52 28.54 -13.93
N PRO A 485 0.33 28.15 -13.44
CA PRO A 485 -0.74 27.60 -14.28
C PRO A 485 -1.19 28.51 -15.42
N LYS A 486 -0.99 29.82 -15.29
CA LYS A 486 -1.37 30.83 -16.29
C LYS A 486 -0.47 30.84 -17.53
N ASP A 487 0.76 30.36 -17.40
CA ASP A 487 1.74 30.35 -18.49
C ASP A 487 1.67 29.06 -19.32
N LEU A 488 0.84 28.10 -18.90
CA LEU A 488 0.62 26.81 -19.55
C LEU A 488 -0.55 26.88 -20.54
N ASP A 489 -0.43 26.18 -21.66
CA ASP A 489 -1.51 26.08 -22.65
C ASP A 489 -2.53 25.03 -22.20
N SER A 490 -3.79 25.43 -21.99
CA SER A 490 -4.88 24.56 -21.53
C SER A 490 -5.17 23.37 -22.47
N LYS A 491 -4.62 23.35 -23.69
CA LYS A 491 -4.77 22.24 -24.64
C LYS A 491 -3.90 21.02 -24.32
N PHE A 492 -2.86 21.17 -23.50
CA PHE A 492 -1.94 20.08 -23.18
C PHE A 492 -2.04 19.65 -21.72
N ALA A 493 -1.81 18.37 -21.49
CA ALA A 493 -1.55 17.79 -20.19
C ALA A 493 -0.04 17.88 -19.89
N TYR A 494 0.32 18.58 -18.82
CA TYR A 494 1.71 18.74 -18.42
C TYR A 494 2.04 17.93 -17.17
N ILE A 495 3.20 17.28 -17.19
CA ILE A 495 3.74 16.51 -16.06
C ILE A 495 5.13 17.03 -15.75
N GLN A 496 5.32 17.53 -14.53
CA GLN A 496 6.62 17.96 -14.04
C GLN A 496 7.24 16.83 -13.23
N VAL A 497 8.45 16.40 -13.59
CA VAL A 497 9.18 15.36 -12.86
C VAL A 497 10.51 15.94 -12.39
N THR A 498 10.81 15.85 -11.10
CA THR A 498 12.04 16.38 -10.50
C THR A 498 12.62 15.36 -9.54
N HIS A 499 13.91 15.03 -9.68
CA HIS A 499 14.59 14.16 -8.73
C HIS A 499 14.73 14.86 -7.38
N VAL A 500 14.42 14.15 -6.29
CA VAL A 500 14.53 14.67 -4.92
C VAL A 500 15.32 13.68 -4.06
N THR A 501 16.02 14.18 -3.07
CA THR A 501 16.72 13.35 -2.07
C THR A 501 16.09 13.50 -0.69
N PRO A 502 16.18 12.48 0.19
CA PRO A 502 15.71 12.63 1.57
C PRO A 502 16.43 13.78 2.27
N TYR A 503 15.67 14.61 3.00
CA TYR A 503 16.19 15.73 3.78
C TYR A 503 16.07 15.43 5.27
N LEU A 504 17.20 15.52 5.98
CA LEU A 504 17.30 15.37 7.42
C LEU A 504 17.92 16.66 7.98
N ASP A 505 17.41 17.13 9.11
CA ASP A 505 18.03 18.25 9.81
C ASP A 505 19.24 17.80 10.63
N ASP A 506 20.02 18.75 11.14
CA ASP A 506 21.27 18.46 11.87
C ASP A 506 21.02 17.59 13.10
N LYS A 507 19.88 17.76 13.78
CA LYS A 507 19.51 16.94 14.95
C LYS A 507 19.16 15.51 14.53
N GLU A 508 18.40 15.35 13.45
CA GLU A 508 18.08 14.05 12.89
C GLU A 508 19.33 13.34 12.36
N LEU A 509 20.33 14.07 11.85
CA LEU A 509 21.61 13.52 11.42
C LEU A 509 22.47 13.03 12.59
N GLU A 510 22.34 13.62 13.79
CA GLU A 510 22.97 13.14 15.02
C GLU A 510 22.35 11.82 15.50
N ASP A 511 21.01 11.71 15.43
CA ASP A 511 20.27 10.52 15.85
C ASP A 511 20.36 9.37 14.83
N ARG A 512 20.29 9.68 13.52
CA ARG A 512 20.28 8.70 12.42
C ARG A 512 21.68 8.52 11.85
N LYS A 513 22.39 7.51 12.35
CA LYS A 513 23.80 7.27 12.02
C LYS A 513 23.97 6.41 10.79
N THR A 514 23.10 5.42 10.61
CA THR A 514 23.24 4.43 9.52
C THR A 514 22.52 4.88 8.25
N ASP A 515 22.96 4.36 7.10
CA ASP A 515 22.30 4.63 5.81
C ASP A 515 20.85 4.12 5.78
N PHE A 516 20.57 3.05 6.52
CA PHE A 516 19.22 2.53 6.68
C PHE A 516 18.31 3.53 7.41
N GLU A 517 18.74 4.04 8.57
CA GLU A 517 17.98 5.03 9.35
C GLU A 517 17.75 6.31 8.55
N LYS A 518 18.71 6.72 7.72
CA LYS A 518 18.55 7.88 6.81
C LYS A 518 17.58 7.62 5.66
N SER A 519 17.26 6.36 5.38
CA SER A 519 16.42 5.90 4.26
C SER A 519 15.08 5.31 4.70
N HIS A 520 14.79 5.28 6.00
CA HIS A 520 13.59 4.67 6.58
C HIS A 520 12.83 5.66 7.47
N ASN A 521 11.50 5.64 7.41
CA ASN A 521 10.64 6.63 8.08
C ASN A 521 11.04 8.07 7.76
N ILE A 522 11.17 8.34 6.46
CA ILE A 522 11.51 9.67 5.91
C ILE A 522 10.26 10.39 5.43
N ARG A 523 10.19 11.70 5.70
CA ARG A 523 9.02 12.53 5.39
C ARG A 523 9.36 13.79 4.60
N ARG A 524 10.62 14.23 4.69
CA ARG A 524 11.10 15.45 4.05
C ARG A 524 12.03 15.10 2.89
N PHE A 525 11.87 15.83 1.80
CA PHE A 525 12.64 15.66 0.58
C PHE A 525 13.14 17.01 0.09
N VAL A 526 14.33 17.07 -0.48
CA VAL A 526 14.94 18.29 -0.98
C VAL A 526 15.33 18.16 -2.43
N PHE A 527 15.17 19.25 -3.18
CA PHE A 527 15.82 19.46 -4.46
C PHE A 527 16.32 20.90 -4.55
N GLU A 528 17.29 21.10 -5.43
CA GLU A 528 17.93 22.38 -5.63
C GLU A 528 17.74 22.85 -7.07
N THR A 529 17.34 24.10 -7.24
CA THR A 529 17.12 24.72 -8.55
C THR A 529 18.07 25.91 -8.71
N PRO A 530 18.94 25.91 -9.73
CA PRO A 530 19.83 27.04 -10.00
C PRO A 530 19.03 28.21 -10.60
N PHE A 531 19.37 29.43 -10.18
CA PHE A 531 18.82 30.66 -10.76
C PHE A 531 19.83 31.81 -10.65
N THR A 532 19.68 32.86 -11.44
CA THR A 532 20.51 34.07 -11.34
C THR A 532 19.69 35.26 -10.86
N VAL A 533 20.36 36.29 -10.34
CA VAL A 533 19.70 37.56 -9.96
C VAL A 533 18.97 38.21 -11.15
N SER A 534 19.46 37.96 -12.36
CA SER A 534 18.86 38.41 -13.63
C SER A 534 17.68 37.56 -14.12
N GLY A 535 17.33 36.48 -13.41
CA GLY A 535 16.19 35.59 -13.74
C GLY A 535 16.51 34.48 -14.75
N LYS A 536 17.77 34.31 -15.16
CA LYS A 536 18.21 33.15 -15.96
C LYS A 536 18.45 31.94 -15.04
N LYS A 537 18.53 30.73 -15.62
CA LYS A 537 18.77 29.50 -14.84
C LYS A 537 20.23 29.31 -14.46
N GLN A 538 21.13 29.56 -15.41
CA GLN A 538 22.57 29.41 -15.24
C GLN A 538 23.25 30.73 -15.61
N GLY A 539 24.25 31.12 -14.82
CA GLY A 539 25.08 32.30 -15.04
C GLY A 539 26.53 32.06 -14.61
N GLY A 540 27.33 33.13 -14.61
CA GLY A 540 28.65 33.10 -13.99
C GLY A 540 28.55 32.83 -12.49
N VAL A 541 29.62 32.31 -11.90
CA VAL A 541 29.65 31.89 -10.49
C VAL A 541 29.26 33.06 -9.56
N GLU A 542 29.51 34.31 -9.96
CA GLU A 542 29.25 35.53 -9.21
C GLU A 542 27.77 35.95 -9.19
N GLU A 543 26.99 35.46 -10.15
CA GLU A 543 25.54 35.71 -10.25
C GLU A 543 24.71 34.46 -9.93
N GLN A 544 25.36 33.31 -9.76
CA GLN A 544 24.70 32.01 -9.60
C GLN A 544 24.15 31.84 -8.18
N CYS A 545 22.83 31.96 -8.04
CA CYS A 545 22.10 31.62 -6.83
C CYS A 545 21.57 30.18 -6.91
N LYS A 546 21.17 29.65 -5.75
CA LYS A 546 20.57 28.31 -5.65
C LYS A 546 19.34 28.36 -4.76
N ARG A 547 18.21 27.85 -5.26
CA ARG A 547 16.98 27.72 -4.48
C ARG A 547 16.86 26.30 -3.96
N ARG A 548 16.90 26.13 -2.65
CA ARG A 548 16.67 24.84 -1.98
C ARG A 548 15.19 24.72 -1.62
N THR A 549 14.51 23.72 -2.16
CA THR A 549 13.09 23.47 -1.89
C THR A 549 12.94 22.20 -1.08
N ILE A 550 12.39 22.31 0.13
CA ILE A 550 12.10 21.20 1.03
C ILE A 550 10.61 20.89 0.96
N LEU A 551 10.27 19.67 0.55
CA LEU A 551 8.92 19.14 0.44
C LEU A 551 8.65 18.21 1.62
N THR A 552 7.51 18.37 2.28
CA THR A 552 7.05 17.51 3.36
C THR A 552 5.81 16.75 2.93
N THR A 553 5.87 15.43 2.97
CA THR A 553 4.73 14.57 2.63
C THR A 553 3.74 14.43 3.78
N THR A 554 2.51 14.03 3.46
CA THR A 554 1.48 13.71 4.47
C THR A 554 1.89 12.54 5.38
N HIS A 555 2.53 11.51 4.80
CA HIS A 555 2.94 10.27 5.46
C HIS A 555 4.43 9.99 5.22
N CYS A 556 5.04 9.14 6.05
CA CYS A 556 6.44 8.75 5.92
C CYS A 556 6.62 7.61 4.91
N PHE A 557 7.76 7.54 4.22
CA PHE A 557 8.17 6.37 3.44
C PHE A 557 9.01 5.39 4.27
N PRO A 558 8.88 4.07 4.05
CA PRO A 558 7.90 3.40 3.18
C PRO A 558 6.47 3.47 3.74
N TYR A 559 5.47 3.34 2.85
CA TYR A 559 4.05 3.39 3.19
C TYR A 559 3.27 2.34 2.41
N VAL A 560 1.97 2.19 2.67
CA VAL A 560 1.06 1.32 1.89
C VAL A 560 0.88 1.78 0.44
N LYS A 561 1.40 2.97 0.09
CA LYS A 561 1.39 3.54 -1.26
C LYS A 561 2.78 3.97 -1.69
N LYS A 562 3.08 3.77 -2.98
CA LYS A 562 4.34 4.15 -3.64
C LYS A 562 4.46 5.67 -3.88
N ARG A 563 3.32 6.38 -3.98
CA ARG A 563 3.27 7.84 -4.05
C ARG A 563 2.49 8.45 -2.90
N ILE A 564 2.97 9.58 -2.39
CA ILE A 564 2.39 10.27 -1.23
C ILE A 564 2.26 11.75 -1.55
N PRO A 565 1.10 12.38 -1.30
CA PRO A 565 0.91 13.80 -1.60
C PRO A 565 1.80 14.69 -0.72
N VAL A 566 2.31 15.74 -1.33
CA VAL A 566 3.05 16.82 -0.66
C VAL A 566 2.04 17.68 0.12
N MET A 567 2.28 17.83 1.42
CA MET A 567 1.43 18.60 2.34
C MET A 567 1.94 20.03 2.50
N TYR A 568 3.25 20.20 2.57
CA TYR A 568 3.89 21.47 2.85
C TYR A 568 5.18 21.59 2.04
N GLN A 569 5.49 22.80 1.59
CA GLN A 569 6.72 23.13 0.91
C GLN A 569 7.36 24.37 1.55
N HIS A 570 8.68 24.32 1.72
CA HIS A 570 9.49 25.44 2.19
C HIS A 570 10.60 25.71 1.18
N GLN A 571 10.85 26.97 0.87
CA GLN A 571 11.89 27.38 -0.07
C GLN A 571 12.86 28.32 0.62
N THR A 572 14.15 28.07 0.41
CA THR A 572 15.24 28.89 0.92
C THR A 572 16.18 29.23 -0.23
N ASP A 573 16.42 30.52 -0.43
CA ASP A 573 17.30 31.00 -1.49
C ASP A 573 18.69 31.24 -0.91
N LEU A 574 19.70 30.61 -1.52
CA LEU A 574 21.11 30.81 -1.21
C LEU A 574 21.70 31.82 -2.19
N SER A 575 22.40 32.81 -1.63
CA SER A 575 23.20 33.78 -2.37
C SER A 575 24.43 33.13 -3.02
N PRO A 576 25.07 33.75 -4.03
CA PRO A 576 26.21 33.15 -4.73
C PRO A 576 27.37 32.76 -3.80
N ILE A 577 27.59 33.53 -2.73
CA ILE A 577 28.61 33.22 -1.72
C ILE A 577 28.24 31.98 -0.92
N GLU A 578 26.97 31.86 -0.50
CA GLU A 578 26.48 30.68 0.23
C GLU A 578 26.49 29.43 -0.66
N VAL A 579 26.23 29.57 -1.96
CA VAL A 579 26.37 28.48 -2.94
C VAL A 579 27.80 27.98 -3.00
N ALA A 580 28.77 28.89 -3.10
CA ALA A 580 30.19 28.52 -3.12
C ALA A 580 30.61 27.82 -1.82
N ILE A 581 30.13 28.28 -0.66
CA ILE A 581 30.41 27.65 0.64
C ILE A 581 29.79 26.25 0.73
N ASP A 582 28.54 26.09 0.30
CA ASP A 582 27.81 24.81 0.33
C ASP A 582 28.47 23.78 -0.59
N GLU A 583 28.85 24.15 -1.81
CA GLU A 583 29.59 23.28 -2.74
C GLU A 583 30.97 22.90 -2.21
N MET A 584 31.74 23.87 -1.69
CA MET A 584 33.05 23.60 -1.08
C MET A 584 32.91 22.65 0.11
N SER A 585 31.96 22.90 1.01
CA SER A 585 31.74 22.08 2.21
C SER A 585 31.33 20.65 1.85
N CYS A 586 30.45 20.49 0.86
CA CYS A 586 30.08 19.17 0.33
C CYS A 586 31.30 18.43 -0.22
N LYS A 587 32.16 19.11 -0.98
CA LYS A 587 33.36 18.52 -1.60
C LYS A 587 34.40 18.12 -0.54
N VAL A 588 34.58 18.93 0.50
CA VAL A 588 35.41 18.59 1.67
C VAL A 588 34.88 17.36 2.39
N ALA A 589 33.58 17.32 2.67
CA ALA A 589 32.95 16.19 3.35
C ALA A 589 33.08 14.90 2.52
N GLU A 590 32.87 14.97 1.21
CA GLU A 590 33.01 13.83 0.30
C GLU A 590 34.46 13.31 0.27
N LEU A 591 35.45 14.19 0.14
CA LEU A 591 36.87 13.81 0.16
C LEU A 591 37.29 13.20 1.50
N ARG A 592 36.88 13.81 2.63
CA ARG A 592 37.17 13.27 3.96
C ARG A 592 36.56 11.89 4.15
N LEU A 593 35.32 11.70 3.73
CA LEU A 593 34.64 10.40 3.81
C LEU A 593 35.42 9.33 3.04
N LEU A 594 35.80 9.62 1.78
CA LEU A 594 36.57 8.70 0.94
C LEU A 594 37.96 8.37 1.55
N CYS A 595 38.62 9.35 2.17
CA CYS A 595 39.92 9.13 2.80
C CYS A 595 39.83 8.38 4.14
N SER A 596 38.70 8.48 4.84
CA SER A 596 38.47 7.84 6.14
C SER A 596 37.95 6.39 6.05
N ALA A 597 37.64 5.93 4.84
CA ALA A 597 37.15 4.56 4.61
C ALA A 597 38.20 3.52 4.98
N SER A 598 37.78 2.40 5.59
CA SER A 598 38.68 1.29 5.95
C SER A 598 39.31 0.62 4.74
N GLU A 599 38.57 0.53 3.63
CA GLU A 599 39.08 0.18 2.31
C GLU A 599 38.79 1.34 1.36
N VAL A 600 39.84 2.00 0.87
CA VAL A 600 39.72 3.18 0.02
C VAL A 600 39.53 2.75 -1.44
N ASP A 601 38.40 3.16 -2.04
CA ASP A 601 38.18 3.03 -3.48
C ASP A 601 39.08 4.02 -4.23
N MET A 602 40.22 3.53 -4.71
CA MET A 602 41.22 4.30 -5.42
C MET A 602 40.63 5.06 -6.63
N ILE A 603 39.76 4.42 -7.42
CA ILE A 603 39.21 5.03 -8.64
C ILE A 603 38.27 6.17 -8.29
N ARG A 604 37.38 5.96 -7.31
CA ARG A 604 36.45 6.99 -6.86
C ARG A 604 37.17 8.16 -6.20
N LEU A 605 38.20 7.88 -5.40
CA LEU A 605 39.07 8.89 -4.83
C LEU A 605 39.77 9.70 -5.92
N GLN A 606 40.41 9.05 -6.90
CA GLN A 606 41.10 9.71 -8.01
C GLN A 606 40.15 10.58 -8.83
N LEU A 607 38.96 10.08 -9.18
CA LEU A 607 37.96 10.84 -9.94
C LEU A 607 37.56 12.14 -9.22
N LYS A 608 37.28 12.05 -7.91
CA LYS A 608 36.88 13.20 -7.10
C LYS A 608 38.03 14.16 -6.82
N LEU A 609 39.22 13.63 -6.56
CA LEU A 609 40.42 14.40 -6.30
C LEU A 609 40.88 15.16 -7.55
N GLN A 610 40.92 14.50 -8.71
CA GLN A 610 41.23 15.11 -10.00
C GLN A 610 40.20 16.19 -10.36
N GLY A 611 38.90 15.91 -10.19
CA GLY A 611 37.84 16.90 -10.38
C GLY A 611 37.82 18.03 -9.34
N SER A 612 38.68 17.97 -8.33
CA SER A 612 38.87 19.02 -7.32
C SER A 612 40.09 19.89 -7.61
N ILE A 613 41.19 19.27 -8.06
CA ILE A 613 42.51 19.89 -8.18
C ILE A 613 42.83 20.28 -9.63
N SER A 614 42.42 19.46 -10.60
CA SER A 614 42.80 19.57 -12.02
C SER A 614 41.58 19.88 -12.89
N VAL A 615 40.79 20.89 -12.51
CA VAL A 615 39.56 21.26 -13.23
C VAL A 615 39.92 21.90 -14.59
N GLN A 616 39.57 21.21 -15.68
CA GLN A 616 39.80 21.66 -17.07
C GLN A 616 38.55 22.26 -17.75
N VAL A 617 37.35 22.06 -17.19
CA VAL A 617 36.07 22.25 -17.93
C VAL A 617 35.05 23.18 -17.23
N GLN A 618 35.25 23.53 -15.95
CA GLN A 618 34.30 24.35 -15.18
C GLN A 618 35.06 25.53 -14.54
N ASP A 619 34.52 26.75 -14.63
CA ASP A 619 35.12 27.92 -13.98
C ASP A 619 35.41 27.60 -12.51
N ARG A 620 36.66 27.83 -12.08
CA ARG A 620 37.16 27.37 -10.79
C ARG A 620 36.26 27.91 -9.67
N PRO A 621 35.75 27.08 -8.74
CA PRO A 621 34.93 27.52 -7.60
C PRO A 621 35.57 28.60 -6.71
N PHE A 622 36.87 28.85 -6.88
CA PHE A 622 37.64 29.87 -6.16
C PHE A 622 37.53 31.27 -6.74
N ALA A 623 37.02 31.44 -7.98
CA ALA A 623 36.91 32.73 -8.65
C ALA A 623 35.95 33.69 -7.93
N VAL A 624 35.03 33.16 -7.14
CA VAL A 624 33.98 33.95 -6.48
C VAL A 624 34.22 33.99 -4.99
N VAL A 625 34.73 35.17 -4.61
CA VAL A 625 34.63 35.79 -3.29
C VAL A 625 35.54 35.23 -2.21
N LYS A 626 36.33 36.16 -1.67
CA LYS A 626 36.82 36.35 -0.29
C LYS A 626 36.00 35.66 0.83
N SER A 627 35.77 34.36 0.73
CA SER A 627 35.02 33.56 1.69
C SER A 627 35.98 33.09 2.78
N THR A 628 35.53 33.21 4.03
CA THR A 628 36.23 32.97 5.30
C THR A 628 37.37 31.96 5.20
N ASP A 629 38.57 32.37 5.61
CA ASP A 629 39.85 31.63 5.49
C ASP A 629 39.76 30.16 5.96
N THR A 630 38.88 29.86 6.92
CA THR A 630 38.66 28.54 7.51
C THR A 630 38.17 27.46 6.53
N HIS A 631 37.17 27.72 5.69
CA HIS A 631 36.61 26.69 4.79
C HIS A 631 37.56 26.35 3.64
N ARG A 632 38.33 27.34 3.17
CA ARG A 632 39.36 27.17 2.14
C ARG A 632 40.53 26.35 2.65
N MET A 633 40.99 26.64 3.87
CA MET A 633 42.03 25.85 4.54
C MET A 633 41.61 24.38 4.66
N GLN A 634 40.37 24.14 5.10
CA GLN A 634 39.82 22.79 5.21
C GLN A 634 39.76 22.03 3.87
N PHE A 635 39.55 22.73 2.75
CA PHE A 635 39.58 22.14 1.43
C PHE A 635 40.99 21.79 0.95
N VAL A 636 41.96 22.69 1.17
CA VAL A 636 43.36 22.42 0.87
C VAL A 636 43.85 21.22 1.69
N ASP A 637 43.56 21.20 3.00
CA ASP A 637 43.90 20.09 3.89
C ASP A 637 43.27 18.76 3.44
N ALA A 638 41.98 18.77 3.04
CA ALA A 638 41.31 17.57 2.55
C ALA A 638 41.90 17.05 1.23
N CYS A 639 42.25 17.95 0.29
CA CYS A 639 42.92 17.61 -0.95
C CYS A 639 44.34 17.06 -0.70
N GLY A 640 45.10 17.68 0.20
CA GLY A 640 46.44 17.22 0.59
C GLY A 640 46.39 15.83 1.25
N HIS A 641 45.44 15.62 2.15
CA HIS A 641 45.19 14.31 2.76
C HIS A 641 44.81 13.26 1.69
N GLY A 642 43.91 13.59 0.76
CA GLY A 642 43.53 12.73 -0.35
C GLY A 642 44.69 12.36 -1.26
N LEU A 643 45.59 13.30 -1.57
CA LEU A 643 46.83 13.01 -2.29
C LEU A 643 47.74 12.08 -1.50
N GLY A 644 47.90 12.30 -0.19
CA GLY A 644 48.71 11.42 0.67
C GLY A 644 48.17 9.99 0.76
N VAL A 645 46.84 9.82 0.73
CA VAL A 645 46.20 8.50 0.65
C VAL A 645 46.40 7.90 -0.75
N ASN A 646 46.19 8.66 -1.81
CA ASN A 646 46.35 8.18 -3.19
C ASN A 646 47.79 7.72 -3.48
N GLU A 647 48.82 8.42 -2.97
CA GLU A 647 50.23 8.05 -3.12
C GLU A 647 50.55 6.64 -2.60
N ARG A 648 49.81 6.16 -1.59
CA ARG A 648 49.99 4.82 -1.01
C ARG A 648 49.27 3.73 -1.80
N LEU A 649 48.32 4.10 -2.66
CA LEU A 649 47.44 3.18 -3.38
C LEU A 649 47.86 2.97 -4.84
N ILE A 650 48.53 3.95 -5.45
CA ILE A 650 48.95 3.90 -6.85
C ILE A 650 50.00 2.81 -7.12
N LYS A 651 50.01 2.35 -8.38
CA LYS A 651 51.03 1.45 -8.95
C LYS A 651 51.95 2.22 -9.89
N GLU A 652 53.01 1.56 -10.38
CA GLU A 652 54.05 2.20 -11.21
C GLU A 652 53.50 2.94 -12.45
N ASP A 653 52.42 2.45 -13.03
CA ASP A 653 51.74 3.01 -14.21
C ASP A 653 51.01 4.33 -13.94
N GLN A 654 50.77 4.69 -12.68
CA GLN A 654 50.05 5.91 -12.30
C GLN A 654 50.94 6.97 -11.63
N HIS A 655 52.27 6.76 -11.55
CA HIS A 655 53.18 7.73 -10.92
C HIS A 655 53.18 9.08 -11.64
N GLU A 656 53.27 9.10 -12.98
CA GLU A 656 53.25 10.36 -13.74
C GLU A 656 51.94 11.14 -13.54
N TYR A 657 50.81 10.44 -13.54
CA TYR A 657 49.49 11.02 -13.26
C TYR A 657 49.41 11.61 -11.84
N HIS A 658 49.96 10.90 -10.85
CA HIS A 658 50.00 11.39 -9.48
C HIS A 658 50.90 12.61 -9.30
N ASP A 659 52.06 12.64 -9.98
CA ASP A 659 52.98 13.78 -9.95
C ASP A 659 52.36 15.02 -10.61
N GLU A 660 51.59 14.85 -11.68
CA GLU A 660 50.83 15.93 -12.32
C GLU A 660 49.74 16.49 -11.39
N MET A 661 49.02 15.62 -10.66
CA MET A 661 48.05 16.06 -9.64
C MET A 661 48.74 16.77 -8.47
N LYS A 662 49.91 16.31 -8.03
CA LYS A 662 50.72 16.99 -7.02
C LYS A 662 51.17 18.37 -7.50
N ALA A 663 51.62 18.50 -8.74
CA ALA A 663 51.98 19.78 -9.33
C ALA A 663 50.77 20.73 -9.37
N SER A 664 49.62 20.24 -9.86
CA SER A 664 48.36 20.99 -9.90
C SER A 664 47.91 21.46 -8.50
N TYR A 665 48.09 20.62 -7.48
CA TYR A 665 47.79 20.98 -6.08
C TYR A 665 48.72 22.06 -5.53
N ARG A 666 50.02 22.00 -5.84
CA ARG A 666 50.98 23.05 -5.45
C ARG A 666 50.63 24.38 -6.12
N ASP A 667 50.23 24.36 -7.38
CA ASP A 667 49.82 25.55 -8.11
C ASP A 667 48.53 26.13 -7.52
N LEU A 668 47.53 25.29 -7.24
CA LEU A 668 46.30 25.67 -6.54
C LEU A 668 46.58 26.32 -5.18
N THR A 669 47.44 25.72 -4.38
CA THR A 669 47.79 26.23 -3.04
C THR A 669 48.53 27.57 -3.15
N ARG A 670 49.40 27.74 -4.16
CA ARG A 670 50.11 29.00 -4.43
C ARG A 670 49.15 30.11 -4.86
N GLU A 671 48.21 29.81 -5.75
CA GLU A 671 47.15 30.75 -6.15
C GLU A 671 46.29 31.18 -4.94
N LEU A 672 45.87 30.23 -4.11
CA LEU A 672 45.08 30.52 -2.91
C LEU A 672 45.86 31.34 -1.88
N SER A 673 47.13 31.03 -1.64
CA SER A 673 48.00 31.79 -0.73
C SER A 673 48.21 33.23 -1.21
N ASN A 674 48.35 33.44 -2.53
CA ASN A 674 48.43 34.78 -3.12
C ASN A 674 47.14 35.59 -2.92
N ILE A 675 45.97 34.92 -2.97
CA ILE A 675 44.65 35.56 -2.78
C ILE A 675 44.36 35.84 -1.31
N MET A 676 44.81 34.98 -0.39
CA MET A 676 44.56 35.11 1.06
C MET A 676 45.57 36.03 1.77
N HIS A 677 46.71 36.35 1.13
CA HIS A 677 47.83 37.06 1.76
C HIS A 677 48.37 36.38 3.04
N GLU A 678 48.13 35.08 3.19
CA GLU A 678 48.64 34.21 4.26
C GLU A 678 49.37 33.02 3.64
N GLN A 679 50.48 32.60 4.25
CA GLN A 679 51.16 31.37 3.86
C GLN A 679 50.29 30.17 4.25
N VAL A 680 49.65 29.54 3.26
CA VAL A 680 49.05 28.21 3.44
C VAL A 680 50.22 27.23 3.57
N CYS A 681 50.65 27.01 4.81
CA CYS A 681 51.91 26.34 5.11
C CYS A 681 51.82 24.86 4.74
N PHE A 682 52.85 24.35 4.04
CA PHE A 682 53.10 22.93 3.90
C PHE A 682 53.21 22.33 5.29
N SER A 683 52.20 21.58 5.76
CA SER A 683 52.48 20.55 6.74
C SER A 683 53.24 19.47 5.99
N ASP A 684 54.56 19.50 6.12
CA ASP A 684 55.47 18.51 5.57
C ASP A 684 54.89 17.11 5.73
N PHE A 685 54.95 16.33 4.66
CA PHE A 685 54.60 14.91 4.55
C PHE A 685 55.29 14.00 5.60
N LYS A 686 56.05 14.55 6.55
CA LYS A 686 56.77 13.87 7.62
C LYS A 686 56.13 13.98 9.01
N ASP A 687 55.33 15.01 9.32
CA ASP A 687 54.93 15.28 10.71
C ASP A 687 53.60 14.64 11.16
N VAL A 688 52.88 13.96 10.27
CA VAL A 688 51.73 13.12 10.66
C VAL A 688 52.19 11.85 11.42
N TRP A 689 53.44 11.42 11.23
CA TRP A 689 53.98 10.23 11.91
C TRP A 689 54.29 10.45 13.39
N VAL A 690 54.64 11.67 13.82
CA VAL A 690 55.09 11.92 15.21
C VAL A 690 53.90 12.10 16.18
N ARG A 691 52.75 12.58 15.71
CA ARG A 691 51.54 12.72 16.55
C ARG A 691 50.70 11.44 16.70
N ALA A 692 50.82 10.47 15.78
CA ALA A 692 50.12 9.19 15.90
C ALA A 692 50.78 8.20 16.89
N LEU A 693 52.04 8.43 17.27
CA LEU A 693 52.81 7.55 18.17
C LEU A 693 52.82 7.99 19.65
N THR A 694 52.06 9.03 20.03
CA THR A 694 52.06 9.59 21.39
C THR A 694 50.66 9.77 22.00
N LEU A 695 49.73 8.85 21.73
CA LEU A 695 48.56 8.67 22.59
C LEU A 695 48.80 7.50 23.55
N PRO A 696 48.73 7.72 24.88
CA PRO A 696 48.85 6.63 25.84
C PRO A 696 47.63 5.71 25.74
N VAL A 697 47.91 4.42 25.70
CA VAL A 697 46.92 3.36 25.92
C VAL A 697 46.31 3.55 27.31
N HIS A 698 45.01 3.83 27.36
CA HIS A 698 44.15 3.53 28.50
C HIS A 698 42.78 3.05 28.03
#